data_AF-A0A936J9A9-F1
#
_entry.id   AF-A0A936J9A9-F1
#
_cell.length_a   1.000
_cell.length_b   1.000
_cell.length_c   1.000
_cell.angle_alpha   90.00
_cell.angle_beta   90.00
_cell.angle_gamma   90.00
#
_symmetry.space_group_name_H-M   'P 1'
#
loop_
_entity.id
_entity.type
_entity.pdbx_description
1 polymer ?
#
loop_
_entity_poly.entity_id
_entity_poly.type
_entity_poly.pdbx_seq_one_letter_code
_entity_poly.pdbx_strand_id
1 'polypeptide(L)'
;MNPSTNIPTDGQTPTGFPNLDGNTTERDWRESIDTDGDGIPNEVDLDDDNDGITDVIEGTDDTDGDGIPDSQDLDSDNDGITDVTESGGSDPDNNGIIGTGLVPGDSDGDGLADVVDTDGTNTGNPNIDTDGDGIPNTQDLDSDNDGLTDVVESGGSDINNDGIADGTDPDHDGILSSADQDPTGYGDTGNTLNPTNTDGNGNPNYLDIDADNDGIVDNVEWQTTAGYIAPTGLDSDGDGIDNAYDQTLGFGDAGNTNTPTNTDGTDTPDYIDLNSDNSEQPDNVEAWDTNNNGIIDGSEPISGTTTDSDGDGLLDVYDTMNPSTNIPTDGQTPTGFPNLDGNTTERDWRESIDTDGDGIPNEVDLDDDNDGITDVIEGTDDTDGDGIPDSQDLDSDNDGITDVTESGGSDPDNNGIIGTGLVPGDSDGDGLADVVDTDGTNTGNPNIDTDGDGIPNTQDLDSDNDGLTDIVESGGTDANNDGIADGTDPDHDGILSSADQDPTGYGDTGNTLNPTNTDGNGNPNYLDIDADNDGIVDNVEWQTTAGYIAPTGLDSDGDGIDNAYDQTLGFGDAGNTNTPTNTDGTDTPDYIDLDSDNTEQPDNVEAWDTNNDGIINLGENVTGVSSTLDSDGDGLLDIYDNLVTTPKEGSGSIDITDGETATSFPNLDTPSTPERDWRETMTPLPLELISFNGHKVNGGNQLNWVTKDEKDIDKFRLYRSFDGINYHLLTTENSKSQHNNVGQELTYQFLDTRPNVGVNYYKLSAVEFNLSEEFFNVIILDNSIKGKKYTVRPTIVRTNVIVDINSFNQVRLSLYSLDGKLLNTTSLQADGSGNIQGVFNMSNLPSGLYLINGIDTVSGQRFTEKVIKE
;
A
#
# COMPACT_ATOMS: atom_id res chain seq x y z
N MET A 1 -67.79 39.77 92.52
CA MET A 1 -68.64 38.68 91.95
C MET A 1 -69.06 39.14 90.56
N ASN A 2 -68.83 38.25 89.59
CA ASN A 2 -69.00 38.34 88.11
C ASN A 2 -70.35 38.94 87.62
N PRO A 3 -70.63 39.08 86.30
CA PRO A 3 -69.92 39.62 85.11
C PRO A 3 -70.77 40.69 84.36
N SER A 4 -70.22 41.37 83.34
CA SER A 4 -70.86 41.61 82.00
C SER A 4 -70.22 42.80 81.27
N THR A 5 -69.69 42.53 80.06
CA THR A 5 -69.95 43.17 78.74
C THR A 5 -68.77 42.84 77.79
N ASN A 6 -68.87 41.80 76.95
CA ASN A 6 -69.33 41.79 75.55
C ASN A 6 -68.29 42.29 74.52
N ILE A 7 -67.65 41.35 73.81
CA ILE A 7 -67.13 41.49 72.43
C ILE A 7 -67.80 40.37 71.60
N PRO A 8 -68.17 40.62 70.32
CA PRO A 8 -69.10 39.77 69.57
C PRO A 8 -68.43 38.50 69.06
N THR A 9 -69.11 37.36 69.21
CA THR A 9 -68.85 36.15 68.43
C THR A 9 -69.47 36.33 67.05
N ASP A 10 -68.65 36.40 66.01
CA ASP A 10 -69.14 36.11 64.66
C ASP A 10 -69.58 34.65 64.63
N GLY A 11 -70.68 34.36 63.97
CA GLY A 11 -71.44 33.11 64.05
C GLY A 11 -70.78 31.93 63.35
N GLN A 12 -69.47 31.75 63.45
CA GLN A 12 -68.76 30.62 62.88
C GLN A 12 -68.80 29.42 63.84
N THR A 13 -69.57 28.39 63.48
CA THR A 13 -69.42 27.07 64.09
C THR A 13 -68.21 26.37 63.46
N PRO A 14 -67.48 25.50 64.18
CA PRO A 14 -66.24 24.83 63.71
C PRO A 14 -66.38 23.85 62.53
N THR A 15 -67.45 23.95 61.74
CA THR A 15 -67.85 22.99 60.69
C THR A 15 -67.67 23.56 59.28
N GLY A 16 -66.95 24.67 59.13
CA GLY A 16 -66.81 25.40 57.87
C GLY A 16 -65.38 25.56 57.36
N PHE A 17 -64.39 25.03 58.08
CA PHE A 17 -62.99 25.01 57.64
C PHE A 17 -62.62 23.59 57.24
N PRO A 18 -61.89 23.41 56.11
CA PRO A 18 -61.43 22.10 55.66
C PRO A 18 -60.55 21.39 56.71
N ASN A 19 -60.38 20.08 56.51
CA ASN A 19 -59.23 19.32 56.97
C ASN A 19 -58.73 18.69 55.67
N LEU A 20 -57.66 19.27 55.10
CA LEU A 20 -57.23 19.00 53.71
C LEU A 20 -56.17 17.90 53.63
N ASP A 21 -55.28 17.83 54.61
CA ASP A 21 -54.19 16.84 54.70
C ASP A 21 -54.65 15.46 55.24
N GLY A 22 -55.59 15.42 56.19
CA GLY A 22 -56.07 14.16 56.79
C GLY A 22 -55.14 13.52 57.81
N ASN A 23 -53.99 14.14 58.11
CA ASN A 23 -52.94 13.58 58.98
C ASN A 23 -53.38 13.52 60.45
N THR A 24 -54.26 14.42 60.89
CA THR A 24 -54.90 14.34 62.21
C THR A 24 -56.43 14.55 62.20
N THR A 25 -57.04 14.53 63.40
CA THR A 25 -58.47 14.86 63.57
C THR A 25 -58.72 16.35 63.89
N GLU A 26 -57.67 17.17 63.96
CA GLU A 26 -57.76 18.62 64.12
C GLU A 26 -58.08 19.31 62.76
N ARG A 27 -57.89 20.62 62.69
CA ARG A 27 -58.35 21.47 61.58
C ARG A 27 -57.19 22.38 61.23
N ASP A 28 -56.90 22.50 59.92
CA ASP A 28 -55.67 23.09 59.34
C ASP A 28 -55.19 24.38 60.03
N TRP A 29 -56.08 25.30 60.42
CA TRP A 29 -55.70 26.55 61.11
C TRP A 29 -55.11 26.37 62.53
N ARG A 30 -55.00 25.14 63.02
CA ARG A 30 -54.43 24.76 64.33
C ARG A 30 -53.32 23.72 64.22
N GLU A 31 -53.08 23.17 63.04
CA GLU A 31 -51.99 22.24 62.78
C GLU A 31 -50.71 23.05 62.54
N SER A 32 -49.61 22.55 63.09
CA SER A 32 -48.25 22.91 62.69
C SER A 32 -47.98 22.25 61.34
N ILE A 33 -47.22 22.92 60.47
CA ILE A 33 -46.77 22.35 59.19
C ILE A 33 -45.84 21.17 59.51
N ASP A 34 -45.89 20.17 58.66
CA ASP A 34 -45.26 18.84 58.73
C ASP A 34 -45.12 18.45 57.25
N THR A 35 -44.00 18.87 56.64
CA THR A 35 -43.77 18.88 55.18
C THR A 35 -43.64 17.46 54.64
N ASP A 36 -42.74 16.69 55.23
CA ASP A 36 -42.44 15.28 54.93
C ASP A 36 -43.53 14.27 55.39
N GLY A 37 -44.41 14.67 56.31
CA GLY A 37 -45.47 13.82 56.84
C GLY A 37 -45.02 12.76 57.85
N ASP A 38 -43.84 12.90 58.46
CA ASP A 38 -43.27 11.92 59.41
C ASP A 38 -43.99 11.96 60.79
N GLY A 39 -44.70 13.06 61.08
CA GLY A 39 -45.44 13.31 62.30
C GLY A 39 -44.72 14.18 63.34
N ILE A 40 -43.55 14.71 63.03
CA ILE A 40 -42.80 15.75 63.71
C ILE A 40 -43.08 17.07 62.95
N PRO A 41 -43.52 18.13 63.64
CA PRO A 41 -43.79 19.38 62.93
C PRO A 41 -42.54 20.22 62.71
N ASN A 42 -42.46 20.90 61.58
CA ASN A 42 -41.31 21.70 61.13
C ASN A 42 -40.72 22.66 62.18
N GLU A 43 -41.53 23.17 63.12
CA GLU A 43 -41.02 24.07 64.18
C GLU A 43 -40.10 23.39 65.22
N VAL A 44 -40.03 22.06 65.19
CA VAL A 44 -39.21 21.23 66.08
C VAL A 44 -38.50 20.08 65.36
N ASP A 45 -38.69 19.97 64.05
CA ASP A 45 -37.92 19.08 63.19
C ASP A 45 -36.47 19.57 63.08
N LEU A 46 -35.59 18.68 62.63
CA LEU A 46 -34.20 19.00 62.31
C LEU A 46 -33.87 18.84 60.83
N ASP A 47 -34.77 18.21 60.08
CA ASP A 47 -34.67 17.81 58.68
C ASP A 47 -36.10 17.79 58.14
N ASP A 48 -36.61 18.99 57.82
CA ASP A 48 -38.01 19.28 57.51
C ASP A 48 -38.54 18.52 56.26
N ASP A 49 -37.66 18.09 55.36
CA ASP A 49 -37.95 17.36 54.11
C ASP A 49 -37.46 15.90 54.09
N ASN A 50 -36.64 15.49 55.06
CA ASN A 50 -35.97 14.18 55.16
C ASN A 50 -34.99 13.87 54.01
N ASP A 51 -34.38 14.86 53.39
CA ASP A 51 -33.31 14.65 52.40
C ASP A 51 -31.99 14.17 53.06
N GLY A 52 -31.88 14.28 54.40
CA GLY A 52 -30.74 13.89 55.20
C GLY A 52 -29.69 14.98 55.42
N ILE A 53 -29.88 16.17 54.84
CA ILE A 53 -29.26 17.43 55.23
C ILE A 53 -30.05 17.94 56.47
N THR A 54 -29.88 19.17 56.93
CA THR A 54 -30.56 19.62 58.16
C THR A 54 -30.89 21.08 58.01
N ASP A 55 -32.05 21.58 58.44
CA ASP A 55 -32.44 23.00 58.20
C ASP A 55 -31.45 24.05 58.76
N VAL A 56 -30.49 23.66 59.61
CA VAL A 56 -29.39 24.53 60.03
C VAL A 56 -28.35 24.77 58.92
N ILE A 57 -28.20 23.80 58.02
CA ILE A 57 -27.30 23.76 56.87
C ILE A 57 -27.98 24.42 55.66
N GLU A 58 -29.14 23.97 55.17
CA GLU A 58 -29.83 24.65 54.04
C GLU A 58 -30.31 26.05 54.46
N GLY A 59 -30.83 26.20 55.67
CA GLY A 59 -31.19 27.50 56.22
C GLY A 59 -32.64 27.90 55.96
N THR A 60 -32.88 29.02 55.29
CA THR A 60 -34.24 29.56 55.06
C THR A 60 -34.38 30.28 53.73
N ASP A 61 -33.38 30.11 52.86
CA ASP A 61 -33.42 30.69 51.54
C ASP A 61 -34.30 29.79 50.63
N ASP A 62 -34.49 30.20 49.39
CA ASP A 62 -35.45 29.66 48.41
C ASP A 62 -34.73 29.93 47.09
N THR A 63 -33.87 28.96 46.73
CA THR A 63 -32.78 29.10 45.77
C THR A 63 -33.33 29.31 44.37
N ASP A 64 -34.21 28.42 43.93
CA ASP A 64 -34.87 28.48 42.63
C ASP A 64 -36.05 29.49 42.56
N GLY A 65 -36.56 29.92 43.72
CA GLY A 65 -37.63 30.91 43.83
C GLY A 65 -39.04 30.38 43.54
N ASP A 66 -39.28 29.07 43.60
CA ASP A 66 -40.60 28.47 43.37
C ASP A 66 -41.59 28.72 44.53
N GLY A 67 -41.04 29.05 45.71
CA GLY A 67 -41.76 29.37 46.94
C GLY A 67 -41.77 28.27 48.00
N ILE A 68 -41.05 27.17 47.79
CA ILE A 68 -40.64 26.16 48.77
C ILE A 68 -39.24 26.57 49.25
N PRO A 69 -39.01 26.76 50.56
CA PRO A 69 -37.66 27.01 51.07
C PRO A 69 -36.79 25.76 50.92
N ASP A 70 -35.49 25.92 50.64
CA ASP A 70 -34.52 24.82 50.44
C ASP A 70 -34.65 23.72 51.51
N SER A 71 -34.87 24.10 52.78
CA SER A 71 -35.03 23.12 53.87
C SER A 71 -36.37 22.39 53.92
N GLN A 72 -37.19 22.50 52.89
CA GLN A 72 -38.50 21.87 52.73
C GLN A 72 -38.65 21.33 51.30
N ASP A 73 -37.54 21.33 50.56
CA ASP A 73 -37.44 21.06 49.15
C ASP A 73 -36.62 19.78 48.97
N LEU A 74 -36.98 18.95 47.99
CA LEU A 74 -36.22 17.73 47.71
C LEU A 74 -35.21 17.93 46.56
N ASP A 75 -35.28 19.07 45.88
CA ASP A 75 -34.49 19.46 44.70
C ASP A 75 -34.41 21.01 44.68
N SER A 76 -33.50 21.54 45.49
CA SER A 76 -33.44 22.96 45.89
C SER A 76 -33.11 23.95 44.75
N ASP A 77 -32.40 23.52 43.71
CA ASP A 77 -32.13 24.30 42.48
C ASP A 77 -32.99 23.89 41.28
N ASN A 78 -33.71 22.79 41.41
CA ASN A 78 -34.68 22.29 40.44
C ASN A 78 -34.05 21.82 39.13
N ASP A 79 -32.81 21.33 39.18
CA ASP A 79 -32.07 20.75 38.06
C ASP A 79 -32.51 19.30 37.73
N GLY A 80 -33.29 18.67 38.61
CA GLY A 80 -33.81 17.30 38.47
C GLY A 80 -32.97 16.20 39.12
N ILE A 81 -31.87 16.57 39.77
CA ILE A 81 -31.08 15.78 40.73
C ILE A 81 -31.53 16.21 42.13
N THR A 82 -31.64 15.27 43.06
CA THR A 82 -32.15 15.59 44.40
C THR A 82 -31.04 15.94 45.38
N ASP A 83 -31.35 16.78 46.37
CA ASP A 83 -30.43 17.23 47.43
C ASP A 83 -29.77 16.05 48.17
N VAL A 84 -30.55 14.98 48.39
CA VAL A 84 -30.06 13.72 48.98
C VAL A 84 -28.96 13.07 48.13
N THR A 85 -29.05 13.17 46.81
CA THR A 85 -28.11 12.58 45.85
C THR A 85 -26.82 13.39 45.80
N GLU A 86 -26.94 14.70 45.68
CA GLU A 86 -25.80 15.61 45.50
C GLU A 86 -25.02 15.82 46.80
N SER A 87 -25.69 15.73 47.95
CA SER A 87 -25.03 15.67 49.26
C SER A 87 -24.28 14.35 49.52
N GLY A 88 -24.30 13.41 48.56
CA GLY A 88 -23.68 12.09 48.65
C GLY A 88 -24.43 11.12 49.57
N GLY A 89 -25.71 11.41 49.82
CA GLY A 89 -26.63 10.59 50.59
C GLY A 89 -26.99 9.28 49.89
N SER A 90 -27.65 8.39 50.64
CA SER A 90 -28.09 7.09 50.12
C SER A 90 -29.60 7.08 49.99
N ASP A 91 -30.10 7.19 48.77
CA ASP A 91 -31.51 7.02 48.39
C ASP A 91 -31.68 5.83 47.41
N PRO A 92 -31.87 4.59 47.90
CA PRO A 92 -32.00 3.42 47.04
C PRO A 92 -33.38 3.22 46.40
N ASP A 93 -34.39 4.02 46.75
CA ASP A 93 -35.70 4.01 46.08
C ASP A 93 -36.00 5.27 45.25
N ASN A 94 -35.02 6.16 45.12
CA ASN A 94 -34.98 7.33 44.26
C ASN A 94 -36.23 8.17 44.47
N ASN A 95 -36.46 8.58 45.71
CA ASN A 95 -37.66 9.28 46.12
C ASN A 95 -37.36 10.63 46.78
N GLY A 96 -36.12 11.12 46.66
CA GLY A 96 -35.66 12.39 47.24
C GLY A 96 -35.39 12.31 48.74
N ILE A 97 -35.75 11.21 49.39
CA ILE A 97 -35.70 11.07 50.86
C ILE A 97 -34.57 10.11 51.25
N ILE A 98 -33.82 10.45 52.29
CA ILE A 98 -32.70 9.65 52.75
C ILE A 98 -33.12 8.25 53.23
N GLY A 99 -32.42 7.23 52.77
CA GLY A 99 -32.67 5.86 53.17
C GLY A 99 -33.76 5.22 52.32
N THR A 100 -34.76 4.58 52.93
CA THR A 100 -35.80 3.90 52.12
C THR A 100 -37.20 4.22 52.61
N GLY A 101 -38.03 4.73 51.71
CA GLY A 101 -39.43 5.09 51.91
C GLY A 101 -39.64 6.37 52.73
N LEU A 102 -40.83 6.96 52.57
CA LEU A 102 -41.26 8.28 53.07
C LEU A 102 -41.02 8.66 54.53
N VAL A 103 -40.75 7.69 55.41
CA VAL A 103 -40.47 7.98 56.82
C VAL A 103 -39.29 7.09 57.22
N PRO A 104 -38.07 7.62 57.10
CA PRO A 104 -36.87 6.91 57.49
C PRO A 104 -36.90 6.50 58.96
N GLY A 105 -36.05 5.55 59.34
CA GLY A 105 -35.99 5.15 60.74
C GLY A 105 -35.39 6.26 61.60
N ASP A 106 -36.16 6.88 62.49
CA ASP A 106 -35.64 7.76 63.54
C ASP A 106 -35.83 7.10 64.92
N SER A 107 -34.72 6.71 65.55
CA SER A 107 -34.72 6.02 66.84
C SER A 107 -34.94 6.93 68.06
N ASP A 108 -34.62 8.22 67.98
CA ASP A 108 -34.63 9.12 69.13
C ASP A 108 -35.71 10.23 69.09
N GLY A 109 -36.36 10.38 67.93
CA GLY A 109 -37.56 11.17 67.71
C GLY A 109 -37.26 12.66 67.53
N ASP A 110 -36.12 13.00 66.92
CA ASP A 110 -35.64 14.36 66.71
C ASP A 110 -35.73 14.85 65.27
N GLY A 111 -36.22 14.04 64.34
CA GLY A 111 -36.45 14.44 62.94
C GLY A 111 -35.41 13.94 61.97
N LEU A 112 -34.20 13.61 62.43
CA LEU A 112 -33.12 13.21 61.54
C LEU A 112 -33.00 11.68 61.44
N ALA A 113 -32.87 11.18 60.21
CA ALA A 113 -32.85 9.74 59.95
C ALA A 113 -31.63 9.00 60.54
N ASP A 114 -31.83 7.80 61.08
CA ASP A 114 -30.79 6.93 61.69
C ASP A 114 -29.62 6.59 60.73
N VAL A 115 -29.84 6.74 59.43
CA VAL A 115 -28.86 6.45 58.36
C VAL A 115 -27.75 7.49 58.32
N VAL A 116 -28.05 8.75 58.65
CA VAL A 116 -27.11 9.87 58.73
C VAL A 116 -26.82 10.26 60.18
N ASP A 117 -27.81 10.22 61.07
CA ASP A 117 -27.60 10.36 62.50
C ASP A 117 -27.54 8.99 63.19
N THR A 118 -26.32 8.55 63.53
CA THR A 118 -26.17 7.37 64.41
C THR A 118 -26.50 7.74 65.87
N ASP A 119 -27.80 7.97 66.09
CA ASP A 119 -28.61 8.12 67.31
C ASP A 119 -28.21 9.20 68.34
N GLY A 120 -28.10 10.46 67.88
CA GLY A 120 -28.15 11.66 68.73
C GLY A 120 -26.90 12.54 68.65
N THR A 121 -26.23 12.49 67.49
CA THR A 121 -25.18 13.43 67.13
C THR A 121 -25.74 14.68 66.45
N ASN A 122 -26.97 14.61 65.92
CA ASN A 122 -27.63 15.68 65.18
C ASN A 122 -26.69 16.20 64.07
N THR A 123 -26.11 15.27 63.32
CA THR A 123 -25.16 15.54 62.22
C THR A 123 -25.70 14.83 60.99
N GLY A 124 -26.27 15.60 60.05
CA GLY A 124 -26.72 15.10 58.75
C GLY A 124 -25.58 15.01 57.73
N ASN A 125 -25.93 14.88 56.46
CA ASN A 125 -25.02 14.96 55.33
C ASN A 125 -24.34 16.33 55.26
N PRO A 126 -23.12 16.40 54.71
CA PRO A 126 -22.50 17.68 54.39
C PRO A 126 -23.25 18.32 53.22
N ASN A 127 -23.23 19.66 53.17
CA ASN A 127 -23.50 20.34 51.92
C ASN A 127 -22.20 20.38 51.10
N ILE A 128 -22.14 19.60 50.02
CA ILE A 128 -20.96 19.42 49.17
C ILE A 128 -20.88 20.59 48.18
N ASP A 129 -19.68 21.03 47.85
CA ASP A 129 -19.37 22.16 46.97
C ASP A 129 -18.15 21.67 46.18
N THR A 130 -18.40 21.18 44.96
CA THR A 130 -17.45 20.35 44.20
C THR A 130 -16.43 21.21 43.48
N ASP A 131 -16.89 22.27 42.82
CA ASP A 131 -16.04 23.26 42.13
C ASP A 131 -15.37 24.29 43.06
N GLY A 132 -15.86 24.42 44.31
CA GLY A 132 -15.31 25.31 45.31
C GLY A 132 -15.62 26.79 45.08
N ASP A 133 -16.64 27.13 44.30
CA ASP A 133 -17.04 28.51 44.03
C ASP A 133 -17.80 29.15 45.22
N GLY A 134 -18.32 28.29 46.11
CA GLY A 134 -19.03 28.64 47.33
C GLY A 134 -20.55 28.52 47.26
N ILE A 135 -21.10 28.02 46.15
CA ILE A 135 -22.44 27.49 45.97
C ILE A 135 -22.35 25.98 46.18
N PRO A 136 -23.15 25.40 47.08
CA PRO A 136 -23.19 23.95 47.23
C PRO A 136 -23.92 23.29 46.06
N ASN A 137 -23.53 22.06 45.70
CA ASN A 137 -24.11 21.32 44.57
C ASN A 137 -25.64 21.38 44.56
N THR A 138 -26.29 21.15 45.72
CA THR A 138 -27.77 21.19 45.88
C THR A 138 -28.42 22.56 45.60
N GLN A 139 -27.65 23.54 45.16
CA GLN A 139 -28.07 24.92 44.92
C GLN A 139 -27.40 25.47 43.65
N ASP A 140 -26.76 24.60 42.87
CA ASP A 140 -25.83 24.90 41.80
C ASP A 140 -26.29 24.23 40.51
N LEU A 141 -26.55 25.01 39.46
CA LEU A 141 -27.04 24.46 38.19
C LEU A 141 -25.91 23.87 37.31
N ASP A 142 -24.64 24.00 37.72
CA ASP A 142 -23.41 23.58 37.01
C ASP A 142 -22.33 23.23 38.06
N SER A 143 -22.51 22.11 38.76
CA SER A 143 -21.77 21.73 39.98
C SER A 143 -20.27 21.53 39.79
N ASP A 144 -19.80 21.35 38.55
CA ASP A 144 -18.38 21.28 38.21
C ASP A 144 -17.84 22.43 37.36
N ASN A 145 -18.72 23.34 36.97
CA ASN A 145 -18.45 24.63 36.32
C ASN A 145 -17.79 24.48 34.94
N ASP A 146 -18.03 23.34 34.30
CA ASP A 146 -17.52 23.01 32.96
C ASP A 146 -18.34 23.70 31.85
N GLY A 147 -19.49 24.28 32.21
CA GLY A 147 -20.38 25.01 31.32
C GLY A 147 -21.45 24.19 30.62
N LEU A 148 -21.48 22.87 30.85
CA LEU A 148 -22.72 22.12 30.82
C LEU A 148 -23.48 22.37 32.13
N THR A 149 -24.70 21.85 32.21
CA THR A 149 -25.54 22.05 33.38
C THR A 149 -25.94 20.68 33.85
N ASP A 150 -26.07 20.51 35.15
CA ASP A 150 -26.29 19.22 35.80
C ASP A 150 -27.52 18.47 35.23
N VAL A 151 -28.58 19.22 34.91
CA VAL A 151 -29.77 18.71 34.20
C VAL A 151 -29.45 18.07 32.83
N VAL A 152 -28.54 18.65 32.05
CA VAL A 152 -28.14 18.16 30.72
C VAL A 152 -27.31 16.89 30.87
N GLU A 153 -26.36 16.89 31.79
CA GLU A 153 -25.42 15.79 31.98
C GLU A 153 -26.06 14.57 32.64
N SER A 154 -27.06 14.80 33.47
CA SER A 154 -27.92 13.76 34.03
C SER A 154 -28.99 13.25 33.04
N GLY A 155 -29.02 13.76 31.81
CA GLY A 155 -29.91 13.33 30.74
C GLY A 155 -31.35 13.84 30.90
N GLY A 156 -31.52 14.92 31.65
CA GLY A 156 -32.76 15.65 31.86
C GLY A 156 -33.24 16.40 30.62
N SER A 157 -34.43 16.98 30.72
CA SER A 157 -34.99 17.83 29.67
C SER A 157 -34.87 19.29 30.10
N ASP A 158 -34.07 20.05 29.38
CA ASP A 158 -33.98 21.51 29.47
C ASP A 158 -34.11 22.11 28.06
N ILE A 159 -35.35 22.35 27.61
CA ILE A 159 -35.65 22.83 26.24
C ILE A 159 -35.38 24.33 26.10
N ASN A 160 -35.40 25.06 27.20
CA ASN A 160 -35.21 26.50 27.31
C ASN A 160 -33.77 26.91 27.57
N ASN A 161 -32.90 25.95 27.86
CA ASN A 161 -31.50 26.14 28.21
C ASN A 161 -31.39 27.12 29.39
N ASP A 162 -32.08 26.82 30.48
CA ASP A 162 -31.98 27.58 31.73
C ASP A 162 -31.38 26.80 32.91
N GLY A 163 -30.86 25.58 32.69
CA GLY A 163 -30.28 24.76 33.76
C GLY A 163 -31.32 24.11 34.68
N ILE A 164 -32.58 24.53 34.59
CA ILE A 164 -33.68 23.98 35.37
C ILE A 164 -34.41 22.89 34.57
N ALA A 165 -34.81 21.81 35.23
CA ALA A 165 -35.57 20.73 34.61
C ALA A 165 -36.96 21.20 34.11
N ASP A 166 -37.34 20.80 32.90
CA ASP A 166 -38.62 21.20 32.30
C ASP A 166 -39.85 20.56 32.95
N GLY A 167 -40.61 21.29 33.76
CA GLY A 167 -41.81 20.68 34.34
C GLY A 167 -42.80 21.60 35.02
N THR A 168 -43.72 20.95 35.73
CA THR A 168 -44.49 21.58 36.80
C THR A 168 -44.37 20.69 38.02
N ASP A 169 -44.47 21.26 39.22
CA ASP A 169 -44.61 20.50 40.46
C ASP A 169 -46.07 20.65 41.00
N PRO A 170 -46.94 19.63 40.82
CA PRO A 170 -48.30 19.66 41.37
C PRO A 170 -48.38 19.32 42.87
N ASP A 171 -47.39 18.60 43.40
CA ASP A 171 -47.23 18.05 44.74
C ASP A 171 -46.79 19.11 45.72
N HIS A 172 -45.94 20.02 45.24
CA HIS A 172 -45.11 20.94 46.01
C HIS A 172 -44.13 20.15 46.88
N ASP A 173 -43.47 19.15 46.28
CA ASP A 173 -42.40 18.37 46.92
C ASP A 173 -41.01 18.70 46.38
N GLY A 174 -40.90 19.72 45.53
CA GLY A 174 -39.62 20.19 45.03
C GLY A 174 -39.25 19.64 43.67
N ILE A 175 -39.75 18.46 43.30
CA ILE A 175 -39.27 17.75 42.12
C ILE A 175 -40.17 18.04 40.92
N LEU A 176 -39.59 18.56 39.83
CA LEU A 176 -40.35 18.86 38.62
C LEU A 176 -40.76 17.59 37.85
N SER A 177 -41.97 17.61 37.26
CA SER A 177 -42.56 16.46 36.54
C SER A 177 -41.77 15.89 35.35
N SER A 178 -40.67 16.54 34.94
CA SER A 178 -39.66 15.99 34.01
C SER A 178 -38.86 14.87 34.65
N ALA A 179 -38.49 15.06 35.92
CA ALA A 179 -37.75 14.12 36.76
C ALA A 179 -38.70 13.24 37.61
N ASP A 180 -39.90 13.74 37.94
CA ASP A 180 -40.90 13.03 38.75
C ASP A 180 -41.84 12.09 37.94
N GLN A 181 -41.90 10.82 38.35
CA GLN A 181 -42.69 9.76 37.69
C GLN A 181 -44.13 9.60 38.25
N ASP A 182 -44.45 10.19 39.41
CA ASP A 182 -45.81 10.25 40.01
C ASP A 182 -46.08 11.62 40.69
N PRO A 183 -46.61 12.61 39.95
CA PRO A 183 -46.80 14.00 40.43
C PRO A 183 -48.04 14.18 41.32
N THR A 184 -48.21 13.29 42.29
CA THR A 184 -49.36 13.36 43.22
C THR A 184 -49.08 13.10 44.71
N GLY A 185 -47.88 12.68 45.11
CA GLY A 185 -47.44 12.57 46.50
C GLY A 185 -45.99 13.00 46.73
N TYR A 186 -45.76 13.62 47.89
CA TYR A 186 -44.43 13.99 48.38
C TYR A 186 -43.47 12.79 48.44
N GLY A 187 -42.33 12.89 47.76
CA GLY A 187 -41.25 11.90 47.79
C GLY A 187 -41.64 10.55 47.21
N ASP A 188 -42.27 10.51 46.04
CA ASP A 188 -42.72 9.28 45.39
C ASP A 188 -41.58 8.45 44.76
N THR A 189 -41.72 7.12 44.70
CA THR A 189 -40.61 6.24 44.28
C THR A 189 -40.30 6.34 42.78
N GLY A 190 -39.03 6.58 42.44
CA GLY A 190 -38.51 6.63 41.07
C GLY A 190 -38.47 8.04 40.46
N ASN A 191 -38.40 9.08 41.29
CA ASN A 191 -38.57 10.50 40.99
C ASN A 191 -37.25 11.27 40.77
N THR A 192 -36.21 10.66 40.20
CA THR A 192 -34.97 11.39 39.98
C THR A 192 -34.38 11.08 38.62
N LEU A 193 -33.73 12.08 38.01
CA LEU A 193 -32.67 11.79 37.04
C LEU A 193 -31.62 11.01 37.82
N ASN A 194 -31.52 9.70 37.57
CA ASN A 194 -30.46 8.91 38.19
C ASN A 194 -29.16 9.32 37.52
N PRO A 195 -28.23 10.01 38.20
CA PRO A 195 -27.10 10.63 37.55
C PRO A 195 -26.34 9.63 36.70
N THR A 196 -26.06 10.01 35.45
CA THR A 196 -25.28 9.19 34.53
C THR A 196 -23.83 9.21 34.98
N ASN A 197 -23.13 8.11 34.76
CA ASN A 197 -21.71 7.96 35.00
C ASN A 197 -21.20 7.13 33.81
N THR A 198 -20.71 7.82 32.79
CA THR A 198 -20.42 7.24 31.46
C THR A 198 -19.26 6.25 31.55
N ASP A 199 -18.18 6.65 32.19
CA ASP A 199 -16.95 5.87 32.37
C ASP A 199 -17.06 4.67 33.36
N GLY A 200 -18.12 4.61 34.16
CA GLY A 200 -18.33 3.57 35.18
C GLY A 200 -17.46 3.71 36.43
N ASN A 201 -16.66 4.77 36.57
CA ASN A 201 -15.73 4.99 37.67
C ASN A 201 -15.76 6.46 38.14
N GLY A 202 -15.01 6.87 39.18
CA GLY A 202 -15.05 8.28 39.59
C GLY A 202 -16.42 8.84 40.04
N ASN A 203 -16.68 10.08 39.63
CA ASN A 203 -17.86 10.89 39.95
C ASN A 203 -18.93 10.72 38.83
N PRO A 204 -20.21 10.96 39.10
CA PRO A 204 -21.21 11.08 38.03
C PRO A 204 -20.88 12.26 37.10
N ASN A 205 -21.38 12.24 35.86
CA ASN A 205 -21.01 13.20 34.80
C ASN A 205 -21.07 14.66 35.27
N TYR A 206 -22.17 15.09 35.91
CA TYR A 206 -22.34 16.47 36.45
C TYR A 206 -21.33 16.91 37.53
N LEU A 207 -20.40 16.04 37.91
CA LEU A 207 -19.35 16.28 38.91
C LEU A 207 -17.97 15.84 38.39
N ASP A 208 -17.85 15.57 37.10
CA ASP A 208 -16.71 14.90 36.49
C ASP A 208 -16.31 15.69 35.23
N ILE A 209 -15.16 16.36 35.28
CA ILE A 209 -14.74 17.26 34.19
C ILE A 209 -14.22 16.52 32.93
N ASP A 210 -14.23 15.18 32.93
CA ASP A 210 -13.80 14.25 31.87
C ASP A 210 -14.68 12.98 31.94
N ALA A 211 -15.96 13.13 31.60
CA ALA A 211 -17.03 12.19 31.96
C ALA A 211 -16.88 10.79 31.35
N ASP A 212 -16.20 10.65 30.20
CA ASP A 212 -15.91 9.37 29.57
C ASP A 212 -14.47 8.87 29.77
N ASN A 213 -13.63 9.69 30.43
CA ASN A 213 -12.29 9.37 30.86
C ASN A 213 -11.30 9.13 29.71
N ASP A 214 -11.48 9.87 28.63
CA ASP A 214 -10.63 9.81 27.45
C ASP A 214 -9.39 10.74 27.60
N GLY A 215 -9.46 11.73 28.48
CA GLY A 215 -8.40 12.69 28.78
C GLY A 215 -8.56 14.07 28.17
N ILE A 216 -9.66 14.32 27.48
CA ILE A 216 -10.12 15.61 27.01
C ILE A 216 -11.20 16.07 27.99
N VAL A 217 -11.14 17.32 28.45
CA VAL A 217 -12.13 17.79 29.44
C VAL A 217 -13.44 18.21 28.78
N ASP A 218 -14.57 17.90 29.41
CA ASP A 218 -15.94 18.13 28.93
C ASP A 218 -16.14 19.56 28.42
N ASN A 219 -15.61 20.57 29.11
CA ASN A 219 -15.62 21.98 28.68
C ASN A 219 -15.12 22.19 27.24
N VAL A 220 -14.10 21.43 26.85
CA VAL A 220 -13.57 21.41 25.48
C VAL A 220 -14.51 20.62 24.58
N GLU A 221 -14.99 19.47 25.02
CA GLU A 221 -15.74 18.49 24.24
C GLU A 221 -17.16 18.91 23.89
N TRP A 222 -17.89 19.57 24.77
CA TRP A 222 -19.25 19.97 24.39
C TRP A 222 -19.26 21.12 23.36
N GLN A 223 -18.11 21.73 23.05
CA GLN A 223 -17.95 22.88 22.15
C GLN A 223 -17.10 22.61 20.91
N THR A 224 -17.54 23.06 19.73
CA THR A 224 -16.68 23.11 18.52
C THR A 224 -15.41 23.96 18.72
N THR A 225 -14.30 23.63 18.05
CA THR A 225 -13.04 24.40 18.12
C THR A 225 -13.21 25.87 17.74
N ALA A 226 -14.01 26.15 16.71
CA ALA A 226 -14.25 27.52 16.26
C ALA A 226 -15.20 28.31 17.18
N GLY A 227 -16.08 27.59 17.90
CA GLY A 227 -17.10 28.13 18.79
C GLY A 227 -16.62 28.32 20.23
N TYR A 228 -15.53 27.66 20.64
CA TYR A 228 -15.06 27.58 22.02
C TYR A 228 -15.04 28.91 22.78
N ILE A 229 -15.71 28.89 23.92
CA ILE A 229 -15.79 29.95 24.93
C ILE A 229 -15.18 29.39 26.21
N ALA A 230 -14.12 30.04 26.70
CA ALA A 230 -13.49 29.68 27.97
C ALA A 230 -14.27 30.29 29.15
N PRO A 231 -14.31 29.61 30.32
CA PRO A 231 -14.98 30.12 31.51
C PRO A 231 -14.30 31.41 32.01
N THR A 232 -15.09 32.30 32.60
CA THR A 232 -14.61 33.57 33.15
C THR A 232 -14.13 33.48 34.60
N GLY A 233 -14.52 32.42 35.31
CA GLY A 233 -14.38 32.24 36.75
C GLY A 233 -15.22 33.22 37.55
N LEU A 234 -16.37 33.62 37.00
CA LEU A 234 -17.30 34.56 37.62
C LEU A 234 -18.71 34.04 37.45
N ASP A 235 -19.48 34.08 38.53
CA ASP A 235 -20.93 34.04 38.55
C ASP A 235 -21.44 35.38 39.15
N SER A 236 -22.36 36.05 38.44
CA SER A 236 -22.83 37.39 38.80
C SER A 236 -24.10 37.39 39.65
N ASP A 237 -24.85 36.31 39.61
CA ASP A 237 -26.22 36.15 40.06
C ASP A 237 -26.34 35.08 41.12
N GLY A 238 -25.38 34.15 41.18
CA GLY A 238 -25.30 33.13 42.22
C GLY A 238 -26.12 31.91 41.88
N ASP A 239 -26.16 31.50 40.61
CA ASP A 239 -26.91 30.33 40.14
C ASP A 239 -26.01 29.20 39.61
N GLY A 240 -24.69 29.28 39.84
CA GLY A 240 -23.74 28.23 39.50
C GLY A 240 -23.10 28.38 38.12
N ILE A 241 -23.88 28.87 37.16
CA ILE A 241 -23.47 28.95 35.76
C ILE A 241 -22.47 30.12 35.55
N ASP A 242 -21.30 29.84 34.97
CA ASP A 242 -20.32 30.91 34.67
C ASP A 242 -20.90 31.95 33.70
N ASN A 243 -20.57 33.23 33.91
CA ASN A 243 -20.95 34.36 33.05
C ASN A 243 -20.54 34.19 31.56
N ALA A 244 -19.65 33.25 31.22
CA ALA A 244 -19.34 32.84 29.86
C ALA A 244 -20.53 32.20 29.16
N TYR A 245 -21.31 31.42 29.89
CA TYR A 245 -22.40 30.56 29.43
C TYR A 245 -23.77 31.13 29.81
N ASP A 246 -23.83 31.93 30.88
CA ASP A 246 -24.99 32.73 31.25
C ASP A 246 -25.11 34.03 30.42
N GLN A 247 -26.17 34.11 29.60
CA GLN A 247 -26.46 35.29 28.77
C GLN A 247 -27.32 36.35 29.49
N THR A 248 -27.95 36.02 30.61
CA THR A 248 -28.99 36.81 31.28
C THR A 248 -28.97 36.64 32.78
N LEU A 249 -28.74 37.76 33.49
CA LEU A 249 -28.64 37.75 34.94
C LEU A 249 -29.98 37.47 35.68
N GLY A 250 -30.11 36.27 36.24
CA GLY A 250 -31.12 35.74 37.15
C GLY A 250 -31.03 34.20 37.24
N PHE A 251 -31.28 33.64 38.42
CA PHE A 251 -31.31 32.19 38.63
C PHE A 251 -32.21 31.49 37.62
N GLY A 252 -31.63 30.55 36.86
CA GLY A 252 -32.34 29.79 35.83
C GLY A 252 -32.92 30.68 34.73
N ASP A 253 -32.11 31.53 34.10
CA ASP A 253 -32.55 32.41 33.01
C ASP A 253 -32.37 31.76 31.61
N ALA A 254 -33.47 31.69 30.84
CA ALA A 254 -33.47 31.06 29.51
C ALA A 254 -32.51 31.65 28.46
N GLY A 255 -31.79 30.76 27.77
CA GLY A 255 -30.99 31.04 26.59
C GLY A 255 -29.48 30.87 26.78
N ASN A 256 -29.09 30.08 27.77
CA ASN A 256 -27.70 29.69 28.01
C ASN A 256 -27.16 28.85 26.84
N THR A 257 -25.84 28.90 26.67
CA THR A 257 -25.15 28.12 25.62
C THR A 257 -24.68 26.79 26.20
N ASN A 258 -25.58 25.84 26.41
CA ASN A 258 -25.28 24.52 27.00
C ASN A 258 -25.78 23.36 26.11
N THR A 259 -25.97 23.57 24.80
CA THR A 259 -26.32 22.47 23.89
C THR A 259 -25.03 21.75 23.47
N PRO A 260 -24.81 20.51 23.91
CA PRO A 260 -23.57 19.80 23.60
C PRO A 260 -23.44 19.55 22.09
N THR A 261 -22.20 19.58 21.61
CA THR A 261 -21.85 19.18 20.25
C THR A 261 -21.97 17.65 20.14
N ASN A 262 -22.42 17.17 18.98
CA ASN A 262 -22.35 15.77 18.56
C ASN A 262 -21.88 15.85 17.11
N THR A 263 -20.61 15.52 16.90
CA THR A 263 -19.85 15.84 15.68
C THR A 263 -20.35 15.02 14.50
N ASP A 264 -20.57 13.73 14.71
CA ASP A 264 -20.99 12.77 13.68
C ASP A 264 -22.52 12.76 13.40
N GLY A 265 -23.35 13.25 14.33
CA GLY A 265 -24.81 13.19 14.21
C GLY A 265 -25.47 11.85 14.55
N THR A 266 -24.76 10.79 14.97
CA THR A 266 -25.29 9.41 14.97
C THR A 266 -25.42 8.74 16.35
N ASP A 267 -24.63 9.14 17.34
CA ASP A 267 -24.56 8.56 18.69
C ASP A 267 -24.71 9.61 19.81
N THR A 268 -23.82 9.58 20.81
CA THR A 268 -23.89 10.38 22.03
C THR A 268 -23.16 11.71 21.82
N PRO A 269 -23.48 12.77 22.57
CA PRO A 269 -22.72 14.00 22.43
C PRO A 269 -21.24 13.82 22.79
N ASP A 270 -20.37 14.59 22.15
CA ASP A 270 -18.91 14.45 22.14
C ASP A 270 -18.33 14.23 23.56
N TYR A 271 -18.74 15.02 24.55
CA TYR A 271 -18.24 14.94 25.94
C TYR A 271 -18.48 13.62 26.69
N ILE A 272 -19.24 12.71 26.10
CA ILE A 272 -19.46 11.36 26.63
C ILE A 272 -19.28 10.28 25.56
N ASP A 273 -18.66 10.66 24.43
CA ASP A 273 -18.39 9.77 23.31
C ASP A 273 -16.90 9.50 23.17
N LEU A 274 -16.51 8.23 23.28
CA LEU A 274 -15.10 7.82 23.19
C LEU A 274 -14.53 7.93 21.77
N ASN A 275 -15.37 8.31 20.80
CA ASN A 275 -15.04 8.47 19.38
C ASN A 275 -16.01 9.47 18.72
N SER A 276 -15.80 10.76 18.92
CA SER A 276 -16.70 11.85 18.57
C SER A 276 -17.01 11.98 17.08
N ASP A 277 -16.07 11.64 16.20
CA ASP A 277 -16.25 11.67 14.75
C ASP A 277 -16.46 10.28 14.12
N ASN A 278 -16.49 9.23 14.95
CA ASN A 278 -16.62 7.84 14.54
C ASN A 278 -15.51 7.38 13.57
N SER A 279 -14.30 7.93 13.73
CA SER A 279 -13.11 7.48 13.02
C SER A 279 -12.66 6.09 13.47
N GLU A 280 -11.59 5.56 12.89
CA GLU A 280 -11.01 4.29 13.35
C GLU A 280 -10.24 4.43 14.67
N GLN A 281 -9.78 5.66 14.97
CA GLN A 281 -9.04 5.97 16.17
C GLN A 281 -9.99 6.57 17.23
N PRO A 282 -9.89 6.19 18.51
CA PRO A 282 -10.67 6.85 19.54
C PRO A 282 -10.10 8.23 19.87
N ASP A 283 -10.94 9.12 20.40
CA ASP A 283 -10.63 10.53 20.68
C ASP A 283 -9.32 10.70 21.47
N ASN A 284 -9.12 9.87 22.49
CA ASN A 284 -7.91 9.89 23.30
C ASN A 284 -6.61 9.59 22.54
N VAL A 285 -6.67 8.80 21.47
CA VAL A 285 -5.52 8.53 20.60
C VAL A 285 -5.26 9.77 19.76
N GLU A 286 -6.26 10.30 19.09
CA GLU A 286 -6.14 11.42 18.15
C GLU A 286 -5.76 12.73 18.87
N ALA A 287 -6.33 12.99 20.05
CA ALA A 287 -6.01 14.15 20.85
C ALA A 287 -4.58 14.12 21.40
N TRP A 288 -4.02 12.93 21.64
CA TRP A 288 -2.73 12.80 22.31
C TRP A 288 -1.61 12.17 21.47
N ASP A 289 -1.86 11.77 20.22
CA ASP A 289 -0.85 11.35 19.26
C ASP A 289 -0.36 12.55 18.42
N THR A 290 0.70 13.19 18.90
CA THR A 290 1.27 14.37 18.21
C THR A 290 2.09 14.02 16.97
N ASN A 291 2.25 12.73 16.64
CA ASN A 291 3.10 12.27 15.56
C ASN A 291 2.40 11.30 14.58
N ASN A 292 1.09 11.09 14.71
CA ASN A 292 0.23 10.27 13.87
C ASN A 292 0.77 8.86 13.61
N ASN A 293 1.22 8.16 14.66
CA ASN A 293 1.68 6.77 14.58
C ASN A 293 0.69 5.77 15.21
N GLY A 294 -0.55 6.20 15.47
CA GLY A 294 -1.60 5.44 16.14
C GLY A 294 -1.32 5.19 17.63
N ILE A 295 -0.39 5.93 18.24
CA ILE A 295 0.04 5.73 19.63
C ILE A 295 0.18 7.07 20.35
N ILE A 296 -0.59 7.22 21.42
CA ILE A 296 -0.53 8.35 22.36
C ILE A 296 0.92 8.72 22.76
N ASP A 297 1.29 9.97 22.51
CA ASP A 297 2.57 10.55 22.89
C ASP A 297 2.60 10.93 24.37
N GLY A 298 3.67 10.53 25.08
CA GLY A 298 3.99 11.12 26.39
C GLY A 298 3.77 10.26 27.63
N SER A 299 3.07 9.12 27.55
CA SER A 299 3.16 8.04 28.55
C SER A 299 2.52 6.73 28.10
N GLU A 300 3.28 5.88 27.40
CA GLU A 300 2.87 4.52 27.05
C GLU A 300 2.47 3.64 28.26
N PRO A 301 1.52 2.70 28.11
CA PRO A 301 0.15 2.82 27.58
C PRO A 301 -0.85 2.96 28.76
N ILE A 302 -1.82 3.87 28.70
CA ILE A 302 -2.84 3.99 29.77
C ILE A 302 -4.02 3.06 29.47
N SER A 303 -3.74 1.77 29.30
CA SER A 303 -4.80 0.78 29.49
C SER A 303 -4.83 0.41 30.98
N GLY A 304 -5.64 1.16 31.75
CA GLY A 304 -6.05 0.79 33.11
C GLY A 304 -5.38 1.50 34.28
N THR A 305 -4.94 2.75 34.14
CA THR A 305 -4.66 3.59 35.32
C THR A 305 -5.90 4.40 35.66
N THR A 306 -6.60 4.05 36.74
CA THR A 306 -7.80 4.74 37.23
C THR A 306 -7.45 5.64 38.41
N THR A 307 -6.28 6.29 38.36
CA THR A 307 -5.83 7.12 39.48
C THR A 307 -6.14 8.56 39.16
N ASP A 308 -7.13 9.08 39.87
CA ASP A 308 -7.41 10.48 40.04
C ASP A 308 -7.12 10.79 41.52
N SER A 309 -6.09 11.61 41.76
CA SER A 309 -5.64 11.98 43.10
C SER A 309 -6.44 13.13 43.72
N ASP A 310 -7.14 13.91 42.89
CA ASP A 310 -7.85 15.15 43.20
C ASP A 310 -9.29 14.84 43.56
N GLY A 311 -9.88 13.91 42.81
CA GLY A 311 -11.31 13.64 42.80
C GLY A 311 -12.06 14.53 41.82
N ASP A 312 -11.41 15.12 40.81
CA ASP A 312 -12.02 16.02 39.83
C ASP A 312 -12.43 15.33 38.52
N GLY A 313 -12.27 14.01 38.42
CA GLY A 313 -12.72 13.26 37.25
C GLY A 313 -11.60 12.97 36.24
N LEU A 314 -10.76 13.98 35.98
CA LEU A 314 -9.61 13.86 35.07
C LEU A 314 -8.47 13.02 35.67
N LEU A 315 -8.03 11.99 34.94
CA LEU A 315 -6.97 11.09 35.43
C LEU A 315 -5.62 11.80 35.60
N ASP A 316 -4.84 11.41 36.63
CA ASP A 316 -3.47 11.93 36.97
C ASP A 316 -2.49 12.01 35.78
N VAL A 317 -2.75 11.24 34.73
CA VAL A 317 -1.93 11.12 33.53
C VAL A 317 -2.16 12.26 32.54
N TYR A 318 -3.38 12.80 32.52
CA TYR A 318 -3.81 13.95 31.72
C TYR A 318 -3.82 15.23 32.57
N ASP A 319 -4.06 15.11 33.87
CA ASP A 319 -4.16 16.21 34.83
C ASP A 319 -2.83 16.95 35.06
N THR A 320 -2.80 18.22 34.64
CA THR A 320 -1.67 19.13 34.79
C THR A 320 -1.76 20.07 35.99
N MET A 321 -2.94 20.21 36.60
CA MET A 321 -3.23 21.11 37.73
C MET A 321 -3.31 20.41 39.09
N ASN A 322 -3.06 19.10 39.16
CA ASN A 322 -2.94 18.30 40.37
C ASN A 322 -2.10 18.98 41.47
N PRO A 323 -2.59 19.16 42.73
CA PRO A 323 -3.82 18.61 43.31
C PRO A 323 -4.92 19.68 43.46
N SER A 324 -5.31 20.34 42.37
CA SER A 324 -6.36 21.37 42.38
C SER A 324 -7.63 20.78 41.79
N THR A 325 -8.66 20.59 42.63
CA THR A 325 -9.94 19.99 42.25
C THR A 325 -10.78 20.89 41.36
N ASN A 326 -11.59 20.30 40.46
CA ASN A 326 -12.58 20.92 39.58
C ASN A 326 -12.10 22.25 38.98
N ILE A 327 -10.97 22.19 38.27
CA ILE A 327 -10.62 23.26 37.36
C ILE A 327 -11.23 22.87 36.01
N PRO A 328 -12.37 23.46 35.59
CA PRO A 328 -13.17 22.97 34.45
C PRO A 328 -12.48 22.93 33.09
N THR A 329 -11.23 23.38 33.01
CA THR A 329 -10.44 23.28 31.77
C THR A 329 -9.17 22.46 31.95
N ASP A 330 -8.70 22.20 33.18
CA ASP A 330 -7.32 21.79 33.49
C ASP A 330 -6.20 22.58 32.74
N GLY A 331 -6.53 23.76 32.18
CA GLY A 331 -5.64 24.48 31.27
C GLY A 331 -5.53 23.90 29.85
N GLN A 332 -6.32 22.88 29.51
CA GLN A 332 -6.62 22.46 28.15
C GLN A 332 -7.39 23.55 27.39
N THR A 333 -7.25 23.51 26.06
CA THR A 333 -8.03 24.33 25.11
C THR A 333 -8.09 23.54 23.81
N PRO A 334 -9.13 23.68 22.96
CA PRO A 334 -9.21 22.91 21.71
C PRO A 334 -7.93 23.03 20.86
N THR A 335 -7.40 24.24 20.69
CA THR A 335 -6.16 24.49 19.91
C THR A 335 -4.86 23.94 20.54
N GLY A 336 -4.95 23.31 21.72
CA GLY A 336 -3.86 22.61 22.36
C GLY A 336 -3.61 21.22 21.77
N PHE A 337 -4.63 20.64 21.12
CA PHE A 337 -4.60 19.32 20.52
C PHE A 337 -4.11 19.32 19.06
N PRO A 338 -3.62 18.17 18.57
CA PRO A 338 -3.25 17.94 17.17
C PRO A 338 -4.36 18.27 16.16
N ASN A 339 -3.92 18.46 14.91
CA ASN A 339 -4.71 18.73 13.69
C ASN A 339 -3.73 18.50 12.54
N LEU A 340 -3.40 17.24 12.33
CA LEU A 340 -2.27 16.76 11.53
C LEU A 340 -2.64 16.60 10.05
N ASP A 341 -3.88 16.23 9.78
CA ASP A 341 -4.52 16.20 8.45
C ASP A 341 -4.75 17.62 7.88
N GLY A 342 -5.15 18.59 8.72
CA GLY A 342 -5.22 20.01 8.43
C GLY A 342 -6.29 20.42 7.41
N ASN A 343 -7.30 19.57 7.17
CA ASN A 343 -8.36 19.78 6.18
C ASN A 343 -9.33 20.88 6.63
N THR A 344 -9.56 20.99 7.94
CA THR A 344 -10.44 21.96 8.58
C THR A 344 -9.74 22.76 9.69
N THR A 345 -10.53 23.45 10.51
CA THR A 345 -10.02 24.09 11.74
C THR A 345 -10.39 23.31 12.99
N GLU A 346 -11.07 22.18 12.84
CA GLU A 346 -11.34 21.26 13.94
C GLU A 346 -10.04 20.58 14.39
N ARG A 347 -10.10 19.75 15.42
CA ARG A 347 -8.94 18.97 15.90
C ARG A 347 -9.15 17.53 15.46
N ASP A 348 -8.05 16.78 15.34
CA ASP A 348 -8.06 15.42 14.77
C ASP A 348 -9.20 14.57 15.35
N TRP A 349 -9.33 14.50 16.68
CA TRP A 349 -10.39 13.76 17.40
C TRP A 349 -11.86 14.17 17.13
N ARG A 350 -12.07 15.23 16.33
CA ARG A 350 -13.40 15.72 15.93
C ARG A 350 -13.47 16.10 14.48
N GLU A 351 -12.45 15.74 13.72
CA GLU A 351 -12.34 16.07 12.34
C GLU A 351 -12.86 14.88 11.54
N SER A 352 -14.02 15.05 10.91
CA SER A 352 -14.55 14.02 10.01
C SER A 352 -13.47 13.61 9.01
N ILE A 353 -13.19 12.30 8.92
CA ILE A 353 -12.17 11.75 8.03
C ILE A 353 -12.45 12.21 6.59
N ASP A 354 -11.38 12.65 5.95
CA ASP A 354 -11.28 13.12 4.55
C ASP A 354 -9.94 12.56 4.05
N THR A 355 -9.93 11.26 3.72
CA THR A 355 -8.73 10.44 3.50
C THR A 355 -7.83 11.04 2.42
N ASP A 356 -8.42 11.44 1.30
CA ASP A 356 -7.71 12.04 0.17
C ASP A 356 -7.45 13.57 0.30
N GLY A 357 -8.08 14.22 1.28
CA GLY A 357 -7.96 15.66 1.54
C GLY A 357 -8.55 16.55 0.45
N ASP A 358 -9.56 16.07 -0.27
CA ASP A 358 -10.25 16.82 -1.33
C ASP A 358 -11.24 17.88 -0.77
N GLY A 359 -11.62 17.72 0.50
CA GLY A 359 -12.56 18.57 1.23
C GLY A 359 -13.99 18.04 1.28
N ILE A 360 -14.22 16.80 0.86
CA ILE A 360 -15.46 16.04 0.98
C ILE A 360 -15.19 14.89 1.98
N PRO A 361 -15.85 14.89 3.15
CA PRO A 361 -15.63 13.83 4.13
C PRO A 361 -16.10 12.46 3.62
N ASN A 362 -15.39 11.40 4.00
CA ASN A 362 -15.64 10.01 3.56
C ASN A 362 -17.11 9.57 3.67
N GLU A 363 -17.81 10.01 4.71
CA GLU A 363 -19.24 9.69 4.91
C GLU A 363 -20.18 10.15 3.77
N VAL A 364 -19.75 11.11 2.97
CA VAL A 364 -20.48 11.67 1.83
C VAL A 364 -19.69 11.64 0.52
N ASP A 365 -18.44 11.22 0.55
CA ASP A 365 -17.64 10.91 -0.62
C ASP A 365 -18.17 9.65 -1.31
N LEU A 366 -17.78 9.44 -2.57
CA LEU A 366 -18.06 8.25 -3.35
C LEU A 366 -16.80 7.46 -3.70
N ASP A 367 -15.62 8.01 -3.37
CA ASP A 367 -14.28 7.55 -3.74
C ASP A 367 -13.29 8.10 -2.70
N ASP A 368 -13.33 7.59 -1.45
CA ASP A 368 -12.65 8.20 -0.28
C ASP A 368 -11.13 8.40 -0.48
N ASP A 369 -10.47 7.58 -1.30
CA ASP A 369 -9.04 7.66 -1.61
C ASP A 369 -8.71 8.33 -2.96
N ASN A 370 -9.73 8.62 -3.76
CA ASN A 370 -9.65 9.23 -5.09
C ASN A 370 -8.80 8.42 -6.10
N ASP A 371 -8.69 7.10 -5.95
CA ASP A 371 -8.03 6.20 -6.90
C ASP A 371 -8.85 6.00 -8.21
N GLY A 372 -10.12 6.41 -8.19
CA GLY A 372 -11.07 6.41 -9.29
C GLY A 372 -11.92 5.16 -9.40
N ILE A 373 -11.80 4.19 -8.48
CA ILE A 373 -12.77 3.12 -8.23
C ILE A 373 -13.90 3.79 -7.41
N THR A 374 -14.59 3.18 -6.47
CA THR A 374 -15.66 3.85 -5.70
C THR A 374 -15.93 2.95 -4.52
N ASP A 375 -16.15 3.47 -3.33
CA ASP A 375 -16.32 2.66 -2.09
C ASP A 375 -17.43 1.60 -2.19
N VAL A 376 -18.40 1.78 -3.09
CA VAL A 376 -19.44 0.77 -3.37
C VAL A 376 -18.89 -0.50 -4.07
N ILE A 377 -17.81 -0.34 -4.82
CA ILE A 377 -17.10 -1.39 -5.55
C ILE A 377 -16.06 -2.05 -4.65
N GLU A 378 -15.19 -1.31 -3.96
CA GLU A 378 -14.22 -1.87 -2.98
C GLU A 378 -14.92 -2.46 -1.76
N GLY A 379 -15.88 -1.74 -1.20
CA GLY A 379 -16.64 -2.19 -0.05
C GLY A 379 -16.07 -1.68 1.26
N THR A 380 -15.85 -2.58 2.21
CA THR A 380 -15.39 -2.25 3.57
C THR A 380 -14.43 -3.32 4.09
N ASP A 381 -13.88 -4.12 3.18
CA ASP A 381 -12.89 -5.13 3.52
C ASP A 381 -11.53 -4.40 3.64
N ASP A 382 -10.56 -5.07 4.26
CA ASP A 382 -9.18 -4.62 4.50
C ASP A 382 -8.36 -5.84 4.12
N THR A 383 -7.94 -5.86 2.85
CA THR A 383 -7.49 -7.07 2.16
C THR A 383 -6.15 -7.53 2.69
N ASP A 384 -5.21 -6.61 2.87
CA ASP A 384 -3.86 -6.90 3.35
C ASP A 384 -3.74 -6.92 4.89
N GLY A 385 -4.71 -6.34 5.59
CA GLY A 385 -4.79 -6.32 7.05
C GLY A 385 -3.89 -5.28 7.71
N ASP A 386 -3.50 -4.22 7.00
CA ASP A 386 -2.67 -3.14 7.55
C ASP A 386 -3.46 -2.15 8.42
N GLY A 387 -4.79 -2.18 8.30
CA GLY A 387 -5.73 -1.35 9.04
C GLY A 387 -6.31 -0.19 8.25
N ILE A 388 -6.01 -0.05 6.96
CA ILE A 388 -6.67 0.88 6.05
C ILE A 388 -7.71 0.08 5.25
N PRO A 389 -9.00 0.46 5.24
CA PRO A 389 -9.99 -0.21 4.41
C PRO A 389 -9.67 -0.06 2.92
N ASP A 390 -9.95 -1.07 2.09
CA ASP A 390 -9.71 -1.06 0.63
C ASP A 390 -10.31 0.16 -0.10
N SER A 391 -11.31 0.84 0.47
CA SER A 391 -11.90 2.05 -0.13
C SER A 391 -11.19 3.35 0.25
N GLN A 392 -10.15 3.27 1.08
CA GLN A 392 -9.37 4.36 1.64
C GLN A 392 -7.87 4.12 1.42
N ASP A 393 -7.53 3.13 0.58
CA ASP A 393 -6.21 2.56 0.40
C ASP A 393 -5.81 2.70 -1.07
N LEU A 394 -4.66 3.32 -1.35
CA LEU A 394 -4.19 3.50 -2.72
C LEU A 394 -3.53 2.24 -3.32
N ASP A 395 -3.32 1.18 -2.53
CA ASP A 395 -2.63 -0.08 -2.86
C ASP A 395 -3.17 -1.24 -1.97
N SER A 396 -4.43 -1.65 -2.19
CA SER A 396 -5.25 -2.49 -1.29
C SER A 396 -4.67 -3.88 -0.95
N ASP A 397 -3.78 -4.45 -1.76
CA ASP A 397 -3.05 -5.70 -1.46
C ASP A 397 -1.58 -5.48 -1.07
N ASN A 398 -1.14 -4.23 -1.14
CA ASN A 398 0.16 -3.75 -0.73
C ASN A 398 1.34 -4.39 -1.49
N ASP A 399 1.11 -4.78 -2.75
CA ASP A 399 2.12 -5.34 -3.65
C ASP A 399 3.02 -4.26 -4.29
N GLY A 400 2.66 -2.98 -4.14
CA GLY A 400 3.37 -1.81 -4.66
C GLY A 400 2.89 -1.30 -6.02
N ILE A 401 1.84 -1.89 -6.60
CA ILE A 401 1.15 -1.46 -7.82
C ILE A 401 -0.22 -0.90 -7.45
N THR A 402 -0.28 0.40 -7.18
CA THR A 402 -1.51 1.14 -6.85
C THR A 402 -2.80 0.72 -7.59
N ASP A 403 -3.93 0.73 -6.89
CA ASP A 403 -5.27 0.33 -7.35
C ASP A 403 -5.72 1.04 -8.63
N VAL A 404 -5.43 2.34 -8.75
CA VAL A 404 -5.68 3.13 -9.96
C VAL A 404 -5.01 2.53 -11.21
N THR A 405 -3.84 1.92 -11.04
CA THR A 405 -3.06 1.32 -12.14
C THR A 405 -3.66 -0.02 -12.55
N GLU A 406 -4.09 -0.81 -11.58
CA GLU A 406 -4.58 -2.17 -11.76
C GLU A 406 -6.02 -2.25 -12.24
N SER A 407 -6.84 -1.30 -11.80
CA SER A 407 -8.17 -1.02 -12.37
C SER A 407 -8.10 -0.49 -13.81
N GLY A 408 -6.89 -0.24 -14.33
CA GLY A 408 -6.65 0.30 -15.67
C GLY A 408 -7.00 1.78 -15.79
N GLY A 409 -7.05 2.47 -14.65
CA GLY A 409 -7.20 3.91 -14.52
C GLY A 409 -6.04 4.69 -15.18
N SER A 410 -6.23 6.00 -15.26
CA SER A 410 -5.26 6.90 -15.87
C SER A 410 -4.62 7.75 -14.80
N ASP A 411 -3.44 7.32 -14.34
CA ASP A 411 -2.56 8.10 -13.45
C ASP A 411 -1.27 8.57 -14.17
N PRO A 412 -1.32 9.72 -14.87
CA PRO A 412 -0.15 10.38 -15.46
C PRO A 412 0.94 10.85 -14.49
N ASP A 413 0.64 11.00 -13.20
CA ASP A 413 1.53 11.53 -12.16
C ASP A 413 2.31 10.40 -11.48
N ASN A 414 1.73 9.20 -11.52
CA ASN A 414 2.15 8.01 -10.81
C ASN A 414 2.02 8.16 -9.30
N ASN A 415 0.92 8.76 -8.82
CA ASN A 415 0.62 9.08 -7.41
C ASN A 415 -0.54 8.34 -6.77
N GLY A 416 -0.99 7.23 -7.34
CA GLY A 416 -2.08 6.42 -6.79
C GLY A 416 -3.47 7.04 -7.00
N ILE A 417 -3.53 8.35 -7.24
CA ILE A 417 -4.76 9.09 -7.43
C ILE A 417 -5.10 9.23 -8.92
N ILE A 418 -6.39 9.15 -9.24
CA ILE A 418 -6.86 9.22 -10.62
C ILE A 418 -6.59 10.59 -11.26
N GLY A 419 -5.95 10.58 -12.44
CA GLY A 419 -5.76 11.76 -13.24
C GLY A 419 -4.47 12.52 -12.91
N THR A 420 -4.57 13.74 -12.37
CA THR A 420 -3.36 14.54 -12.10
C THR A 420 -3.53 15.41 -10.87
N GLY A 421 -2.58 15.33 -9.94
CA GLY A 421 -2.58 16.02 -8.65
C GLY A 421 -3.50 15.36 -7.62
N LEU A 422 -3.32 15.75 -6.35
CA LEU A 422 -4.01 15.15 -5.19
C LEU A 422 -5.52 15.42 -5.13
N VAL A 423 -5.99 16.47 -5.80
CA VAL A 423 -7.43 16.76 -5.88
C VAL A 423 -7.79 16.80 -7.35
N PRO A 424 -8.32 15.69 -7.89
CA PRO A 424 -8.78 15.62 -9.26
C PRO A 424 -9.86 16.68 -9.53
N GLY A 425 -10.16 16.89 -10.81
CA GLY A 425 -11.24 17.81 -11.13
C GLY A 425 -12.58 17.16 -10.84
N ASP A 426 -13.33 17.62 -9.85
CA ASP A 426 -14.74 17.27 -9.64
C ASP A 426 -15.65 18.47 -9.98
N SER A 427 -16.55 18.29 -10.95
CA SER A 427 -17.44 19.34 -11.43
C SER A 427 -18.77 19.46 -10.65
N ASP A 428 -19.25 18.39 -10.00
CA ASP A 428 -20.53 18.34 -9.26
C ASP A 428 -20.41 18.24 -7.75
N GLY A 429 -19.22 18.00 -7.21
CA GLY A 429 -18.96 18.01 -5.77
C GLY A 429 -19.49 16.75 -5.09
N ASP A 430 -19.29 15.58 -5.72
CA ASP A 430 -19.68 14.28 -5.20
C ASP A 430 -18.51 13.31 -5.02
N GLY A 431 -17.27 13.81 -5.00
CA GLY A 431 -16.06 13.04 -4.63
C GLY A 431 -15.39 12.37 -5.82
N LEU A 432 -16.18 11.89 -6.78
CA LEU A 432 -15.66 11.15 -7.92
C LEU A 432 -15.10 12.06 -9.04
N ALA A 433 -13.86 11.81 -9.46
CA ALA A 433 -13.17 12.63 -10.44
C ALA A 433 -13.82 12.67 -11.86
N ASP A 434 -13.83 13.84 -12.51
CA ASP A 434 -14.35 14.11 -13.88
C ASP A 434 -13.77 13.17 -14.97
N VAL A 435 -12.60 12.59 -14.70
CA VAL A 435 -11.89 11.71 -15.63
C VAL A 435 -12.57 10.34 -15.76
N VAL A 436 -13.19 9.86 -14.69
CA VAL A 436 -13.96 8.62 -14.64
C VAL A 436 -15.47 8.92 -14.62
N ASP A 437 -15.92 9.94 -13.88
CA ASP A 437 -17.30 10.42 -13.95
C ASP A 437 -17.46 11.60 -14.91
N THR A 438 -17.88 11.31 -16.14
CA THR A 438 -18.29 12.39 -17.04
C THR A 438 -19.68 12.92 -16.67
N ASP A 439 -19.69 13.75 -15.62
CA ASP A 439 -20.71 14.68 -15.12
C ASP A 439 -22.04 14.12 -14.55
N GLY A 440 -21.93 13.16 -13.62
CA GLY A 440 -23.00 12.76 -12.68
C GLY A 440 -23.64 11.42 -13.02
N THR A 441 -22.84 10.50 -13.54
CA THR A 441 -23.23 9.10 -13.69
C THR A 441 -22.86 8.25 -12.48
N ASN A 442 -21.96 8.76 -11.61
CA ASN A 442 -21.48 8.08 -10.40
C ASN A 442 -21.00 6.68 -10.79
N THR A 443 -20.15 6.62 -11.82
CA THR A 443 -19.61 5.40 -12.39
C THR A 443 -18.09 5.55 -12.44
N GLY A 444 -17.40 4.99 -11.43
CA GLY A 444 -15.95 4.92 -11.40
C GLY A 444 -15.38 3.85 -12.34
N ASN A 445 -14.10 3.55 -12.14
CA ASN A 445 -13.40 2.45 -12.77
C ASN A 445 -13.99 1.10 -12.30
N PRO A 446 -13.95 0.07 -13.16
CA PRO A 446 -14.25 -1.28 -12.70
C PRO A 446 -13.09 -1.79 -11.83
N ASN A 447 -13.39 -2.54 -10.78
CA ASN A 447 -12.38 -3.40 -10.18
C ASN A 447 -12.19 -4.64 -11.09
N ILE A 448 -11.03 -4.75 -11.74
CA ILE A 448 -10.74 -5.71 -12.81
C ILE A 448 -10.24 -7.00 -12.19
N ASP A 449 -10.73 -8.15 -12.66
CA ASP A 449 -10.27 -9.50 -12.28
C ASP A 449 -9.73 -10.16 -13.56
N THR A 450 -8.41 -10.20 -13.71
CA THR A 450 -7.75 -10.60 -14.96
C THR A 450 -7.77 -12.11 -15.16
N ASP A 451 -7.42 -12.88 -14.13
CA ASP A 451 -7.35 -14.33 -14.20
C ASP A 451 -8.72 -15.03 -14.06
N GLY A 452 -9.73 -14.33 -13.56
CA GLY A 452 -11.10 -14.81 -13.41
C GLY A 452 -11.33 -15.78 -12.25
N ASP A 453 -10.47 -15.77 -11.23
CA ASP A 453 -10.60 -16.62 -10.04
C ASP A 453 -11.60 -16.06 -9.00
N GLY A 454 -11.90 -14.77 -9.11
CA GLY A 454 -12.88 -14.04 -8.31
C GLY A 454 -12.27 -13.10 -7.26
N ILE A 455 -10.95 -12.95 -7.21
CA ILE A 455 -10.21 -11.90 -6.53
C ILE A 455 -9.90 -10.82 -7.59
N PRO A 456 -10.26 -9.55 -7.36
CA PRO A 456 -9.85 -8.48 -8.25
C PRO A 456 -8.35 -8.20 -8.14
N ASN A 457 -7.76 -7.70 -9.22
CA ASN A 457 -6.33 -7.39 -9.30
C ASN A 457 -5.86 -6.51 -8.13
N THR A 458 -6.65 -5.50 -7.72
CA THR A 458 -6.31 -4.62 -6.59
C THR A 458 -6.19 -5.32 -5.24
N GLN A 459 -6.54 -6.60 -5.19
CA GLN A 459 -6.69 -7.40 -3.98
C GLN A 459 -5.97 -8.75 -4.14
N ASP A 460 -5.12 -8.89 -5.18
CA ASP A 460 -4.58 -10.15 -5.67
C ASP A 460 -3.06 -10.05 -5.88
N LEU A 461 -2.29 -10.75 -5.04
CA LEU A 461 -0.83 -10.71 -5.08
C LEU A 461 -0.20 -11.41 -6.31
N ASP A 462 -0.99 -12.08 -7.17
CA ASP A 462 -0.59 -12.83 -8.38
C ASP A 462 -1.73 -12.74 -9.42
N SER A 463 -1.98 -11.53 -9.95
CA SER A 463 -3.15 -11.15 -10.75
C SER A 463 -3.36 -11.93 -12.05
N ASP A 464 -2.33 -12.62 -12.57
CA ASP A 464 -2.45 -13.55 -13.69
C ASP A 464 -2.30 -15.03 -13.31
N ASN A 465 -2.00 -15.28 -12.03
CA ASN A 465 -1.93 -16.56 -11.35
C ASN A 465 -0.87 -17.50 -11.95
N ASP A 466 0.18 -16.96 -12.56
CA ASP A 466 1.27 -17.74 -13.12
C ASP A 466 2.22 -18.33 -12.06
N GLY A 467 2.08 -17.90 -10.81
CA GLY A 467 2.90 -18.32 -9.66
C GLY A 467 4.11 -17.43 -9.37
N LEU A 468 4.30 -16.34 -10.09
CA LEU A 468 5.09 -15.18 -9.69
C LEU A 468 4.17 -14.11 -9.15
N THR A 469 4.58 -13.48 -8.05
CA THR A 469 3.80 -12.40 -7.46
C THR A 469 4.02 -11.10 -8.23
N ASP A 470 2.99 -10.27 -8.28
CA ASP A 470 2.92 -9.03 -9.07
C ASP A 470 4.08 -8.08 -8.74
N ILE A 471 4.41 -7.95 -7.45
CA ILE A 471 5.59 -7.20 -7.00
C ILE A 471 6.92 -7.67 -7.63
N VAL A 472 7.10 -8.99 -7.82
CA VAL A 472 8.33 -9.55 -8.41
C VAL A 472 8.41 -9.17 -9.88
N GLU A 473 7.28 -9.19 -10.57
CA GLU A 473 7.16 -8.93 -12.00
C GLU A 473 7.28 -7.47 -12.37
N SER A 474 6.80 -6.59 -11.49
CA SER A 474 6.99 -5.14 -11.54
C SER A 474 8.38 -4.72 -11.08
N GLY A 475 9.16 -5.63 -10.48
CA GLY A 475 10.54 -5.42 -10.08
C GLY A 475 10.70 -4.71 -8.73
N GLY A 476 9.71 -4.87 -7.86
CA GLY A 476 9.64 -4.35 -6.50
C GLY A 476 10.61 -5.03 -5.54
N THR A 477 10.59 -4.58 -4.29
CA THR A 477 11.43 -5.14 -3.24
C THR A 477 10.57 -5.99 -2.32
N ASP A 478 10.73 -7.30 -2.44
CA ASP A 478 10.14 -8.31 -1.55
C ASP A 478 11.26 -9.24 -1.06
N ALA A 479 11.85 -8.97 0.10
CA ALA A 479 13.00 -9.72 0.60
C ALA A 479 12.62 -10.99 1.40
N ASN A 480 11.38 -11.04 1.86
CA ASN A 480 10.74 -12.09 2.66
C ASN A 480 9.98 -13.09 1.78
N ASN A 481 9.75 -12.75 0.52
CA ASN A 481 8.99 -13.52 -0.44
C ASN A 481 7.55 -13.74 0.07
N ASP A 482 6.85 -12.69 0.50
CA ASP A 482 5.42 -12.77 0.82
C ASP A 482 4.50 -12.23 -0.29
N GLY A 483 5.02 -11.59 -1.34
CA GLY A 483 4.20 -10.92 -2.33
C GLY A 483 3.87 -9.46 -1.99
N ILE A 484 4.11 -9.04 -0.74
CA ILE A 484 3.91 -7.67 -0.27
C ILE A 484 5.20 -6.84 -0.40
N ALA A 485 5.07 -5.54 -0.64
CA ALA A 485 6.19 -4.61 -0.68
C ALA A 485 6.91 -4.47 0.67
N ASP A 486 8.24 -4.50 0.66
CA ASP A 486 9.02 -4.29 1.89
C ASP A 486 8.89 -2.83 2.36
N GLY A 487 8.37 -2.54 3.55
CA GLY A 487 8.32 -1.14 3.96
C GLY A 487 7.70 -0.87 5.32
N THR A 488 7.65 0.41 5.65
CA THR A 488 6.61 0.98 6.51
C THR A 488 5.81 1.94 5.66
N ASP A 489 4.56 2.20 6.03
CA ASP A 489 3.76 3.31 5.55
C ASP A 489 3.65 4.35 6.69
N PRO A 490 4.39 5.48 6.64
CA PRO A 490 4.33 6.50 7.69
C PRO A 490 3.16 7.50 7.56
N ASP A 491 2.55 7.60 6.40
CA ASP A 491 1.48 8.53 6.04
C ASP A 491 0.11 7.87 5.99
N HIS A 492 0.06 6.54 6.01
CA HIS A 492 -1.16 5.73 6.01
C HIS A 492 -1.99 6.02 4.75
N ASP A 493 -1.32 6.01 3.60
CA ASP A 493 -1.95 6.16 2.29
C ASP A 493 -2.03 4.84 1.51
N GLY A 494 -1.61 3.73 2.14
CA GLY A 494 -1.60 2.40 1.54
C GLY A 494 -0.29 2.06 0.85
N ILE A 495 0.57 3.03 0.51
CA ILE A 495 1.73 2.76 -0.35
C ILE A 495 3.01 2.57 0.49
N LEU A 496 3.50 1.33 0.57
CA LEU A 496 4.70 1.05 1.36
C LEU A 496 5.96 1.75 0.83
N SER A 497 6.78 2.27 1.74
CA SER A 497 8.00 3.07 1.44
C SER A 497 9.09 2.46 0.54
N SER A 498 8.99 1.19 0.10
CA SER A 498 9.86 0.68 -0.98
C SER A 498 9.29 0.93 -2.38
N ALA A 499 7.96 1.04 -2.49
CA ALA A 499 7.24 1.52 -3.65
C ALA A 499 7.18 3.06 -3.65
N ASP A 500 6.98 3.66 -2.48
CA ASP A 500 6.71 5.09 -2.33
C ASP A 500 7.97 6.01 -2.32
N GLN A 501 7.93 7.08 -3.13
CA GLN A 501 8.96 8.12 -3.22
C GLN A 501 8.77 9.34 -2.31
N ASP A 502 7.59 9.53 -1.70
CA ASP A 502 7.26 10.58 -0.73
C ASP A 502 6.56 10.04 0.54
N PRO A 503 7.28 9.34 1.44
CA PRO A 503 6.72 8.55 2.58
C PRO A 503 6.26 9.39 3.76
N THR A 504 5.68 10.55 3.47
CA THR A 504 5.22 11.54 4.45
C THR A 504 4.05 12.38 3.93
N GLY A 505 3.52 12.11 2.74
CA GLY A 505 2.32 12.76 2.24
C GLY A 505 1.57 11.86 1.27
N TYR A 506 0.26 11.78 1.49
CA TYR A 506 -0.72 11.05 0.70
C TYR A 506 -0.48 11.11 -0.82
N GLY A 507 -0.37 9.92 -1.42
CA GLY A 507 -0.10 9.66 -2.82
C GLY A 507 1.37 9.84 -3.24
N ASP A 508 1.89 8.91 -4.03
CA ASP A 508 3.30 8.93 -4.45
C ASP A 508 3.58 9.90 -5.63
N THR A 509 4.20 11.08 -5.45
CA THR A 509 4.63 11.82 -6.66
C THR A 509 5.85 11.21 -7.39
N GLY A 510 5.57 10.24 -8.25
CA GLY A 510 6.50 9.67 -9.22
C GLY A 510 6.97 8.26 -8.86
N ASN A 511 6.02 7.35 -8.61
CA ASN A 511 6.22 5.95 -8.27
C ASN A 511 7.37 5.26 -9.02
N THR A 512 8.13 4.48 -8.25
CA THR A 512 9.23 3.66 -8.75
C THR A 512 8.80 2.33 -9.40
N LEU A 513 7.66 1.79 -9.01
CA LEU A 513 7.05 0.57 -9.56
C LEU A 513 6.02 0.96 -10.60
N ASN A 514 6.49 1.21 -11.83
CA ASN A 514 5.62 1.35 -12.98
C ASN A 514 5.58 0.00 -13.69
N PRO A 515 4.41 -0.63 -13.86
CA PRO A 515 4.32 -1.97 -14.39
C PRO A 515 5.14 -2.17 -15.66
N THR A 516 6.12 -3.06 -15.56
CA THR A 516 6.95 -3.39 -16.71
C THR A 516 6.12 -4.16 -17.74
N ASN A 517 6.33 -3.85 -19.01
CA ASN A 517 5.81 -4.64 -20.12
C ASN A 517 7.01 -4.95 -21.01
N THR A 518 7.54 -6.18 -20.87
CA THR A 518 8.83 -6.59 -21.46
C THR A 518 8.77 -6.64 -22.99
N ASP A 519 7.68 -7.18 -23.53
CA ASP A 519 7.49 -7.40 -24.96
C ASP A 519 7.08 -6.14 -25.76
N GLY A 520 6.52 -5.14 -25.09
CA GLY A 520 5.95 -3.93 -25.70
C GLY A 520 4.53 -4.10 -26.26
N ASN A 521 3.84 -5.22 -26.03
CA ASN A 521 2.60 -5.57 -26.73
C ASN A 521 1.57 -6.39 -25.96
N GLY A 522 0.95 -5.86 -24.93
CA GLY A 522 -0.20 -6.57 -24.36
C GLY A 522 -0.57 -5.97 -23.03
N ASN A 523 -0.75 -6.87 -22.07
CA ASN A 523 -0.86 -6.53 -20.67
C ASN A 523 0.57 -6.30 -20.13
N PRO A 524 0.76 -5.56 -19.03
CA PRO A 524 2.01 -5.57 -18.28
C PRO A 524 2.35 -6.98 -17.75
N ASN A 525 3.61 -7.20 -17.35
CA ASN A 525 4.12 -8.52 -16.97
C ASN A 525 3.23 -9.20 -15.91
N TYR A 526 2.87 -8.49 -14.82
CA TYR A 526 1.98 -8.99 -13.76
C TYR A 526 0.54 -9.38 -14.20
N LEU A 527 0.23 -9.19 -15.49
CA LEU A 527 -1.06 -9.50 -16.09
C LEU A 527 -0.89 -10.34 -17.39
N ASP A 528 0.29 -10.90 -17.62
CA ASP A 528 0.73 -11.51 -18.88
C ASP A 528 1.52 -12.80 -18.64
N ILE A 529 0.87 -13.95 -18.85
CA ILE A 529 1.44 -15.29 -18.56
C ILE A 529 2.63 -15.71 -19.46
N ASP A 530 3.07 -14.87 -20.39
CA ASP A 530 4.22 -15.05 -21.31
C ASP A 530 4.87 -13.67 -21.56
N ALA A 531 5.47 -13.09 -20.53
CA ALA A 531 5.86 -11.68 -20.47
C ALA A 531 6.84 -11.23 -21.57
N ASP A 532 7.72 -12.10 -22.08
CA ASP A 532 8.62 -11.81 -23.21
C ASP A 532 8.12 -12.29 -24.58
N ASN A 533 7.00 -12.99 -24.57
CA ASN A 533 6.19 -13.33 -25.72
C ASN A 533 6.89 -14.30 -26.68
N ASP A 534 7.64 -15.24 -26.11
CA ASP A 534 8.41 -16.24 -26.82
C ASP A 534 7.62 -17.55 -27.05
N GLY A 535 6.54 -17.76 -26.30
CA GLY A 535 5.67 -18.92 -26.38
C GLY A 535 6.06 -20.04 -25.42
N ILE A 536 6.67 -19.70 -24.30
CA ILE A 536 6.86 -20.53 -23.12
C ILE A 536 6.21 -19.76 -21.98
N VAL A 537 5.27 -20.35 -21.25
CA VAL A 537 4.58 -19.62 -20.17
C VAL A 537 5.49 -19.40 -18.96
N ASP A 538 5.32 -18.26 -18.31
CA ASP A 538 6.16 -17.77 -17.22
C ASP A 538 6.18 -18.74 -16.02
N ASN A 539 5.05 -19.38 -15.71
CA ASN A 539 4.95 -20.50 -14.76
C ASN A 539 6.02 -21.59 -14.97
N VAL A 540 6.35 -21.88 -16.23
CA VAL A 540 7.40 -22.84 -16.60
C VAL A 540 8.78 -22.19 -16.53
N GLU A 541 8.87 -20.90 -16.85
CA GLU A 541 10.12 -20.18 -17.01
C GLU A 541 10.76 -19.75 -15.70
N TRP A 542 9.97 -19.24 -14.76
CA TRP A 542 10.55 -18.78 -13.51
C TRP A 542 11.09 -19.96 -12.67
N GLN A 543 10.71 -21.21 -13.01
CA GLN A 543 11.13 -22.43 -12.33
C GLN A 543 12.25 -23.20 -13.06
N THR A 544 13.07 -23.94 -12.31
CA THR A 544 14.00 -24.92 -12.93
C THR A 544 13.28 -26.18 -13.41
N THR A 545 13.73 -26.80 -14.51
CA THR A 545 13.11 -28.05 -15.04
C THR A 545 13.02 -29.19 -14.00
N ALA A 546 14.03 -29.31 -13.14
CA ALA A 546 14.07 -30.36 -12.10
C ALA A 546 13.30 -29.98 -10.83
N GLY A 547 13.09 -28.69 -10.60
CA GLY A 547 12.41 -28.12 -9.44
C GLY A 547 10.93 -27.84 -9.66
N TYR A 548 10.47 -27.84 -10.92
CA TYR A 548 9.10 -27.49 -11.32
C TYR A 548 8.04 -28.11 -10.42
N ILE A 549 7.23 -27.22 -9.86
CA ILE A 549 6.04 -27.48 -9.08
C ILE A 549 4.88 -27.03 -9.98
N ALA A 550 3.91 -27.92 -10.17
CA ALA A 550 2.72 -27.58 -10.95
C ALA A 550 1.69 -26.92 -10.02
N PRO A 551 0.92 -25.94 -10.52
CA PRO A 551 -0.12 -25.29 -9.74
C PRO A 551 -1.20 -26.30 -9.33
N THR A 552 -1.85 -26.05 -8.20
CA THR A 552 -2.90 -26.92 -7.67
C THR A 552 -4.31 -26.52 -8.13
N GLY A 553 -4.47 -25.27 -8.60
CA GLY A 553 -5.73 -24.59 -8.85
C GLY A 553 -6.52 -24.33 -7.56
N LEU A 554 -5.83 -24.09 -6.46
CA LEU A 554 -6.42 -23.83 -5.15
C LEU A 554 -5.68 -22.69 -4.47
N ASP A 555 -6.44 -21.72 -4.03
CA ASP A 555 -6.09 -20.72 -3.03
C ASP A 555 -6.97 -20.98 -1.78
N SER A 556 -6.37 -21.03 -0.59
CA SER A 556 -7.04 -21.44 0.65
C SER A 556 -7.33 -20.27 1.59
N ASP A 557 -6.60 -19.18 1.40
CA ASP A 557 -6.48 -17.97 2.20
C ASP A 557 -7.22 -16.83 1.51
N GLY A 558 -7.23 -16.82 0.17
CA GLY A 558 -7.79 -15.76 -0.62
C GLY A 558 -6.80 -14.65 -0.93
N ASP A 559 -5.50 -14.96 -1.05
CA ASP A 559 -4.43 -13.96 -1.30
C ASP A 559 -3.90 -13.98 -2.73
N GLY A 560 -4.56 -14.71 -3.64
CA GLY A 560 -4.16 -14.83 -5.04
C GLY A 560 -3.14 -15.92 -5.33
N ILE A 561 -2.33 -16.28 -4.33
CA ILE A 561 -1.19 -17.19 -4.53
C ILE A 561 -1.64 -18.66 -4.47
N ASP A 562 -1.37 -19.44 -5.52
CA ASP A 562 -1.70 -20.87 -5.50
C ASP A 562 -0.98 -21.61 -4.35
N ASN A 563 -1.69 -22.52 -3.67
CA ASN A 563 -1.19 -23.37 -2.58
C ASN A 563 0.05 -24.23 -2.95
N ALA A 564 0.42 -24.32 -4.23
CA ALA A 564 1.69 -24.89 -4.69
C ALA A 564 2.90 -24.04 -4.32
N TYR A 565 2.69 -22.72 -4.29
CA TYR A 565 3.70 -21.67 -4.16
C TYR A 565 3.62 -20.97 -2.81
N ASP A 566 2.45 -20.97 -2.18
CA ASP A 566 2.22 -20.60 -0.78
C ASP A 566 2.64 -21.73 0.19
N GLN A 567 3.52 -21.40 1.15
CA GLN A 567 4.02 -22.34 2.15
C GLN A 567 3.29 -22.30 3.48
N THR A 568 2.56 -21.22 3.77
CA THR A 568 1.81 -21.03 5.01
C THR A 568 0.31 -20.90 4.71
N LEU A 569 -0.48 -20.21 5.51
CA LEU A 569 -1.92 -20.04 5.28
C LEU A 569 -2.30 -18.72 5.98
N GLY A 570 -2.32 -17.63 5.22
CA GLY A 570 -2.55 -16.23 5.58
C GLY A 570 -2.14 -15.30 4.43
N PHE A 571 -2.83 -14.17 4.26
CA PHE A 571 -2.50 -13.16 3.26
C PHE A 571 -1.06 -12.66 3.44
N GLY A 572 -0.28 -12.58 2.35
CA GLY A 572 1.09 -12.07 2.40
C GLY A 572 2.02 -12.87 3.29
N ASP A 573 2.00 -14.21 3.18
CA ASP A 573 2.70 -15.08 4.12
C ASP A 573 4.18 -15.34 3.73
N ALA A 574 5.12 -14.97 4.61
CA ALA A 574 6.54 -15.01 4.28
C ALA A 574 7.10 -16.39 3.88
N GLY A 575 7.85 -16.43 2.78
CA GLY A 575 8.66 -17.57 2.36
C GLY A 575 8.08 -18.35 1.18
N ASN A 576 7.21 -17.72 0.40
CA ASN A 576 6.67 -18.22 -0.86
C ASN A 576 7.79 -18.53 -1.84
N THR A 577 7.51 -19.45 -2.77
CA THR A 577 8.49 -19.84 -3.78
C THR A 577 8.49 -18.88 -4.96
N ASN A 578 8.67 -17.58 -4.77
CA ASN A 578 8.57 -16.57 -5.85
C ASN A 578 9.90 -16.12 -6.47
N THR A 579 11.03 -16.81 -6.20
CA THR A 579 12.34 -16.35 -6.70
C THR A 579 12.58 -16.85 -8.14
N PRO A 580 12.59 -15.97 -9.15
CA PRO A 580 12.72 -16.40 -10.53
C PRO A 580 14.08 -17.03 -10.82
N THR A 581 14.07 -18.05 -11.67
CA THR A 581 15.29 -18.68 -12.17
C THR A 581 15.98 -17.74 -13.15
N ASN A 582 17.30 -17.65 -13.04
CA ASN A 582 18.16 -17.13 -14.09
C ASN A 582 19.20 -18.20 -14.42
N THR A 583 19.05 -18.82 -15.59
CA THR A 583 19.77 -20.03 -16.01
C THR A 583 21.25 -19.78 -16.21
N ASP A 584 21.63 -18.64 -16.79
CA ASP A 584 23.01 -18.33 -17.13
C ASP A 584 23.73 -17.47 -16.04
N GLY A 585 22.94 -16.77 -15.23
CA GLY A 585 23.31 -15.84 -14.17
C GLY A 585 23.95 -14.52 -14.61
N THR A 586 23.69 -14.03 -15.82
CA THR A 586 24.37 -12.86 -16.41
C THR A 586 23.48 -11.72 -16.91
N ASP A 587 22.20 -11.94 -17.16
CA ASP A 587 21.18 -10.98 -17.60
C ASP A 587 19.88 -11.06 -16.76
N THR A 588 18.71 -10.89 -17.38
CA THR A 588 17.39 -10.86 -16.73
C THR A 588 16.98 -12.28 -16.32
N PRO A 589 16.01 -12.42 -15.40
CA PRO A 589 15.38 -13.72 -15.16
C PRO A 589 14.81 -14.33 -16.43
N ASP A 590 14.71 -15.66 -16.44
CA ASP A 590 14.40 -16.43 -17.65
C ASP A 590 13.01 -16.08 -18.23
N TYR A 591 11.97 -15.83 -17.40
CA TYR A 591 10.61 -15.48 -17.84
C TYR A 591 10.50 -14.14 -18.61
N ILE A 592 11.57 -13.34 -18.58
CA ILE A 592 11.66 -12.08 -19.35
C ILE A 592 12.92 -12.04 -20.23
N ASP A 593 13.51 -13.20 -20.53
CA ASP A 593 14.74 -13.32 -21.31
C ASP A 593 14.61 -14.25 -22.52
N LEU A 594 14.56 -13.64 -23.72
CA LEU A 594 14.46 -14.30 -25.01
C LEU A 594 15.59 -15.30 -25.39
N ASP A 595 16.64 -15.45 -24.57
CA ASP A 595 17.80 -16.36 -24.75
C ASP A 595 18.36 -16.79 -23.37
N SER A 596 17.55 -17.46 -22.55
CA SER A 596 17.80 -17.86 -21.15
C SER A 596 19.15 -18.54 -20.91
N ASP A 597 19.68 -19.26 -21.89
CA ASP A 597 20.95 -19.98 -21.78
C ASP A 597 22.16 -19.28 -22.47
N ASN A 598 21.88 -18.13 -23.09
CA ASN A 598 22.80 -17.22 -23.75
C ASN A 598 23.65 -17.89 -24.84
N THR A 599 23.04 -18.78 -25.61
CA THR A 599 23.69 -19.50 -26.72
C THR A 599 23.64 -18.79 -28.07
N GLU A 600 23.04 -17.59 -28.14
CA GLU A 600 22.70 -16.84 -29.34
C GLU A 600 21.58 -17.49 -30.18
N GLN A 601 20.88 -18.48 -29.62
CA GLN A 601 19.70 -19.09 -30.21
C GLN A 601 18.50 -18.75 -29.32
N PRO A 602 17.45 -18.08 -29.85
CA PRO A 602 16.33 -17.68 -28.99
C PRO A 602 15.55 -18.88 -28.46
N ASP A 603 15.00 -18.72 -27.27
CA ASP A 603 14.30 -19.75 -26.51
C ASP A 603 13.13 -20.34 -27.30
N ASN A 604 12.31 -19.49 -27.92
CA ASN A 604 11.24 -19.91 -28.82
C ASN A 604 11.67 -20.83 -29.97
N VAL A 605 12.91 -20.70 -30.47
CA VAL A 605 13.44 -21.59 -31.50
C VAL A 605 13.77 -22.95 -30.89
N GLU A 606 14.36 -22.97 -29.71
CA GLU A 606 14.81 -24.18 -29.02
C GLU A 606 13.65 -24.97 -28.42
N ALA A 607 12.72 -24.29 -27.76
CA ALA A 607 11.49 -24.83 -27.22
C ALA A 607 10.63 -25.49 -28.32
N TRP A 608 10.52 -24.86 -29.49
CA TRP A 608 9.61 -25.35 -30.53
C TRP A 608 10.29 -26.13 -31.67
N ASP A 609 11.61 -26.35 -31.67
CA ASP A 609 12.32 -27.20 -32.64
C ASP A 609 12.41 -28.67 -32.19
N THR A 610 11.28 -29.36 -32.28
CA THR A 610 11.16 -30.79 -31.92
C THR A 610 12.05 -31.76 -32.72
N ASN A 611 12.72 -31.30 -33.78
CA ASN A 611 13.54 -32.15 -34.64
C ASN A 611 15.01 -31.72 -34.78
N ASN A 612 15.39 -30.63 -34.11
CA ASN A 612 16.72 -30.04 -34.09
C ASN A 612 17.28 -29.80 -35.51
N ASP A 613 16.48 -29.13 -36.36
CA ASP A 613 16.88 -28.67 -37.69
C ASP A 613 17.05 -27.14 -37.81
N GLY A 614 16.95 -26.44 -36.69
CA GLY A 614 17.01 -24.98 -36.53
C GLY A 614 15.75 -24.29 -37.03
N ILE A 615 14.61 -24.98 -37.04
CA ILE A 615 13.33 -24.46 -37.51
C ILE A 615 12.22 -24.88 -36.56
N ILE A 616 11.54 -23.88 -35.99
CA ILE A 616 10.31 -24.03 -35.20
C ILE A 616 9.30 -24.98 -35.88
N ASN A 617 8.73 -25.88 -35.09
CA ASN A 617 7.80 -26.94 -35.52
C ASN A 617 6.37 -26.75 -34.98
N LEU A 618 5.84 -25.53 -35.03
CA LEU A 618 4.42 -25.29 -34.80
C LEU A 618 3.60 -26.03 -35.88
N GLY A 619 2.59 -26.82 -35.47
CA GLY A 619 1.94 -27.84 -36.31
C GLY A 619 1.35 -27.35 -37.66
N GLU A 620 0.93 -28.29 -38.54
CA GLU A 620 0.37 -27.97 -39.89
C GLU A 620 -0.89 -27.06 -39.88
N ASN A 621 -1.44 -26.69 -38.71
CA ASN A 621 -2.61 -25.82 -38.55
C ASN A 621 -2.29 -24.32 -38.41
N VAL A 622 -1.03 -23.91 -38.25
CA VAL A 622 -0.64 -22.49 -37.99
C VAL A 622 -0.59 -21.63 -39.28
N THR A 623 -1.05 -22.16 -40.42
CA THR A 623 -1.07 -21.38 -41.67
C THR A 623 -2.19 -20.32 -41.66
N GLY A 624 -1.86 -19.09 -41.25
CA GLY A 624 -2.73 -17.92 -41.35
C GLY A 624 -3.07 -17.21 -40.04
N VAL A 625 -2.51 -17.68 -38.92
CA VAL A 625 -2.53 -17.02 -37.61
C VAL A 625 -1.43 -15.94 -37.59
N SER A 626 -1.72 -14.78 -37.01
CA SER A 626 -0.74 -13.70 -36.89
C SER A 626 0.19 -14.01 -35.74
N SER A 627 1.50 -13.76 -35.89
CA SER A 627 2.49 -13.95 -34.81
C SER A 627 2.48 -12.80 -33.79
N THR A 628 1.33 -12.15 -33.60
CA THR A 628 1.14 -10.93 -32.79
C THR A 628 -0.34 -10.79 -32.37
N LEU A 629 -1.11 -11.86 -32.50
CA LEU A 629 -2.52 -11.85 -32.15
C LEU A 629 -2.65 -12.77 -30.95
N ASP A 630 -3.16 -12.19 -29.88
CA ASP A 630 -3.72 -12.86 -28.73
C ASP A 630 -5.22 -12.51 -28.77
N SER A 631 -6.06 -13.55 -28.85
CA SER A 631 -7.51 -13.43 -29.02
C SER A 631 -8.26 -13.44 -27.67
N ASP A 632 -7.63 -13.96 -26.63
CA ASP A 632 -8.15 -14.22 -25.29
C ASP A 632 -7.82 -13.05 -24.37
N GLY A 633 -6.68 -12.40 -24.62
CA GLY A 633 -6.13 -11.38 -23.75
C GLY A 633 -5.40 -11.95 -22.55
N ASP A 634 -5.00 -13.22 -22.59
CA ASP A 634 -4.29 -13.92 -21.51
C ASP A 634 -2.76 -13.76 -21.59
N GLY A 635 -2.24 -13.05 -22.59
CA GLY A 635 -0.80 -12.80 -22.74
C GLY A 635 -0.11 -13.74 -23.74
N LEU A 636 -0.59 -14.99 -23.84
CA LEU A 636 -0.03 -15.99 -24.73
C LEU A 636 -0.55 -15.86 -26.17
N LEU A 637 0.35 -15.76 -27.16
CA LEU A 637 -0.09 -15.58 -28.56
C LEU A 637 -0.81 -16.81 -29.12
N ASP A 638 -1.83 -16.56 -29.97
CA ASP A 638 -2.64 -17.56 -30.70
C ASP A 638 -1.82 -18.66 -31.43
N ILE A 639 -0.54 -18.40 -31.72
CA ILE A 639 0.36 -19.33 -32.41
C ILE A 639 0.92 -20.42 -31.49
N TYR A 640 0.96 -20.16 -30.19
CA TYR A 640 1.43 -21.03 -29.12
C TYR A 640 0.25 -21.59 -28.31
N ASP A 641 -0.78 -20.78 -28.17
CA ASP A 641 -2.00 -21.03 -27.40
C ASP A 641 -2.88 -22.19 -27.95
N ASN A 642 -3.21 -23.15 -27.09
CA ASN A 642 -4.10 -24.27 -27.37
C ASN A 642 -5.59 -23.92 -27.25
N LEU A 643 -5.93 -22.78 -26.66
CA LEU A 643 -7.25 -22.36 -26.23
C LEU A 643 -7.88 -21.17 -27.00
N VAL A 644 -7.18 -20.19 -27.58
CA VAL A 644 -7.54 -19.18 -28.63
C VAL A 644 -8.95 -18.51 -28.65
N THR A 645 -9.85 -18.84 -27.74
CA THR A 645 -11.28 -18.49 -27.77
C THR A 645 -11.91 -18.49 -26.39
N THR A 646 -11.11 -18.50 -25.33
CA THR A 646 -11.55 -18.30 -23.95
C THR A 646 -11.06 -16.95 -23.44
N PRO A 647 -11.60 -15.81 -23.94
CA PRO A 647 -11.27 -14.53 -23.35
C PRO A 647 -11.91 -14.36 -21.98
N LYS A 648 -11.09 -13.88 -21.05
CA LYS A 648 -11.26 -12.66 -20.23
C LYS A 648 -12.72 -12.25 -20.02
N GLU A 649 -13.12 -12.38 -18.76
CA GLU A 649 -14.38 -12.00 -18.11
C GLU A 649 -15.47 -13.07 -17.96
N GLY A 650 -15.45 -13.68 -16.77
CA GLY A 650 -16.68 -13.90 -16.00
C GLY A 650 -17.28 -15.31 -15.99
N SER A 651 -16.53 -16.40 -16.19
CA SER A 651 -16.98 -17.75 -15.71
C SER A 651 -15.97 -18.90 -15.72
N GLY A 652 -14.66 -18.67 -15.76
CA GLY A 652 -13.67 -19.73 -15.56
C GLY A 652 -12.26 -19.16 -15.54
N SER A 653 -11.45 -19.60 -14.57
CA SER A 653 -10.09 -19.12 -14.41
C SER A 653 -9.23 -19.42 -15.65
N ILE A 654 -8.28 -18.52 -15.93
CA ILE A 654 -7.28 -18.68 -16.98
C ILE A 654 -6.55 -20.02 -16.77
N ASP A 655 -6.26 -20.74 -17.87
CA ASP A 655 -5.35 -21.89 -17.80
C ASP A 655 -3.93 -21.33 -17.89
N ILE A 656 -3.43 -20.86 -16.75
CA ILE A 656 -2.09 -20.26 -16.51
C ILE A 656 -0.92 -21.12 -17.03
N THR A 657 -1.17 -22.39 -17.35
CA THR A 657 -0.17 -23.27 -17.92
C THR A 657 -0.29 -23.44 -19.42
N ASP A 658 -1.44 -23.14 -20.04
CA ASP A 658 -1.89 -23.62 -21.36
C ASP A 658 -1.59 -25.13 -21.62
N GLY A 659 -1.54 -25.93 -20.55
CA GLY A 659 -1.12 -27.33 -20.58
C GLY A 659 0.38 -27.56 -20.83
N GLU A 660 1.18 -26.52 -20.80
CA GLU A 660 2.63 -26.54 -20.71
C GLU A 660 3.11 -27.07 -19.35
N THR A 661 4.32 -27.60 -19.34
CA THR A 661 4.97 -28.19 -18.17
C THR A 661 6.47 -28.13 -18.40
N ALA A 662 7.26 -28.33 -17.35
CA ALA A 662 8.71 -28.50 -17.44
C ALA A 662 9.20 -29.63 -18.39
N THR A 663 8.31 -30.46 -18.95
CA THR A 663 8.67 -31.51 -19.93
C THR A 663 7.98 -31.38 -21.29
N SER A 664 7.27 -30.29 -21.53
CA SER A 664 6.58 -30.02 -22.79
C SER A 664 7.58 -29.82 -23.94
N PHE A 665 8.76 -29.28 -23.63
CA PHE A 665 9.77 -28.92 -24.60
C PHE A 665 10.84 -30.00 -24.86
N PRO A 666 11.51 -29.95 -26.02
CA PRO A 666 12.61 -30.84 -26.38
C PRO A 666 13.79 -30.84 -25.39
N ASN A 667 14.51 -31.95 -25.40
CA ASN A 667 15.85 -32.08 -24.80
C ASN A 667 16.63 -33.03 -25.71
N LEU A 668 17.15 -32.44 -26.78
CA LEU A 668 17.85 -33.09 -27.87
C LEU A 668 19.35 -32.77 -27.85
N ASP A 669 19.73 -31.61 -27.32
CA ASP A 669 21.10 -31.10 -27.37
C ASP A 669 22.00 -31.77 -26.34
N THR A 670 21.56 -31.83 -25.09
CA THR A 670 22.21 -32.63 -24.04
C THR A 670 21.24 -33.57 -23.28
N PRO A 671 20.73 -34.66 -23.91
CA PRO A 671 19.76 -35.63 -23.35
C PRO A 671 20.14 -36.35 -22.03
N SER A 672 21.33 -36.08 -21.51
CA SER A 672 21.81 -36.54 -20.22
C SER A 672 21.47 -35.62 -19.04
N THR A 673 21.14 -34.35 -19.27
CA THR A 673 20.59 -33.41 -18.28
C THR A 673 19.07 -33.47 -18.27
N PRO A 674 18.43 -33.08 -17.15
CA PRO A 674 16.99 -32.94 -17.10
C PRO A 674 16.49 -31.66 -17.78
N GLU A 675 17.35 -30.63 -17.93
CA GLU A 675 16.99 -29.34 -18.54
C GLU A 675 16.43 -29.46 -19.97
N ARG A 676 15.65 -28.47 -20.39
CA ARG A 676 15.13 -28.35 -21.76
C ARG A 676 16.15 -27.63 -22.64
N ASP A 677 16.08 -27.83 -23.95
CA ASP A 677 17.08 -27.32 -24.89
C ASP A 677 17.32 -25.80 -24.70
N TRP A 678 16.27 -25.01 -24.47
CA TRP A 678 16.31 -23.56 -24.24
C TRP A 678 16.91 -23.11 -22.88
N ARG A 679 17.18 -24.03 -21.94
CA ARG A 679 17.90 -23.75 -20.66
C ARG A 679 19.25 -24.45 -20.59
N GLU A 680 19.69 -25.08 -21.66
CA GLU A 680 20.84 -25.98 -21.63
C GLU A 680 22.16 -25.26 -21.89
N THR A 681 22.68 -24.59 -20.85
CA THR A 681 23.98 -23.90 -20.93
C THR A 681 25.09 -24.78 -21.51
N MET A 682 25.39 -24.54 -22.78
CA MET A 682 26.43 -25.27 -23.50
C MET A 682 27.77 -24.79 -22.97
N THR A 683 28.42 -25.57 -22.11
CA THR A 683 29.87 -25.41 -21.89
C THR A 683 30.59 -26.07 -23.07
N PRO A 684 31.10 -25.33 -24.09
CA PRO A 684 31.82 -25.96 -25.18
C PRO A 684 33.06 -26.62 -24.58
N LEU A 685 33.06 -27.96 -24.58
CA LEU A 685 34.28 -28.70 -24.27
C LEU A 685 35.25 -28.43 -25.43
N PRO A 686 36.46 -27.92 -25.17
CA PRO A 686 37.32 -27.43 -26.24
C PRO A 686 37.74 -28.57 -27.15
N LEU A 687 37.40 -28.45 -28.44
CA LEU A 687 37.92 -29.29 -29.51
C LEU A 687 39.45 -29.42 -29.40
N GLU A 688 39.96 -30.63 -29.12
CA GLU A 688 41.40 -30.86 -29.01
C GLU A 688 42.01 -31.09 -30.41
N LEU A 689 42.55 -30.01 -31.03
CA LEU A 689 43.34 -30.16 -32.26
C LEU A 689 44.71 -30.78 -31.95
N ILE A 690 44.78 -32.11 -32.01
CA ILE A 690 46.01 -32.90 -31.82
C ILE A 690 47.10 -32.49 -32.82
N SER A 691 46.73 -32.32 -34.09
CA SER A 691 47.71 -31.86 -35.09
C SER A 691 47.07 -31.25 -36.33
N PHE A 692 47.74 -30.27 -36.93
CA PHE A 692 47.47 -29.81 -38.29
C PHE A 692 48.79 -29.64 -39.03
N ASN A 693 49.00 -30.46 -40.07
CA ASN A 693 50.29 -30.58 -40.76
C ASN A 693 50.13 -30.61 -42.27
N GLY A 694 51.08 -29.98 -42.97
CA GLY A 694 51.18 -30.02 -44.42
C GLY A 694 52.52 -30.55 -44.89
N HIS A 695 52.53 -31.27 -46.02
CA HIS A 695 53.77 -31.60 -46.73
C HIS A 695 53.59 -31.63 -48.24
N LYS A 696 54.68 -31.39 -48.96
CA LYS A 696 54.68 -31.39 -50.43
C LYS A 696 54.73 -32.82 -50.96
N VAL A 697 53.82 -33.15 -51.88
CA VAL A 697 53.75 -34.44 -52.56
C VAL A 697 53.80 -34.28 -54.07
N ASN A 698 54.03 -35.37 -54.79
CA ASN A 698 53.97 -35.35 -56.26
C ASN A 698 52.52 -35.16 -56.69
N GLY A 699 52.15 -33.93 -57.09
CA GLY A 699 50.78 -33.57 -57.46
C GLY A 699 50.17 -32.43 -56.64
N GLY A 700 50.85 -31.90 -55.62
CA GLY A 700 50.31 -30.79 -54.83
C GLY A 700 50.86 -30.70 -53.40
N ASN A 701 50.08 -30.06 -52.54
CA ASN A 701 50.32 -29.99 -51.10
C ASN A 701 49.30 -30.89 -50.39
N GLN A 702 49.76 -31.86 -49.60
CA GLN A 702 48.93 -32.72 -48.78
C GLN A 702 48.78 -32.11 -47.39
N LEU A 703 47.55 -31.88 -46.96
CA LEU A 703 47.17 -31.33 -45.66
C LEU A 703 46.46 -32.42 -44.86
N ASN A 704 46.82 -32.58 -43.60
CA ASN A 704 46.20 -33.55 -42.71
C ASN A 704 46.00 -32.90 -41.33
N TRP A 705 44.85 -33.12 -40.73
CA TRP A 705 44.60 -32.77 -39.34
C TRP A 705 44.05 -33.96 -38.57
N VAL A 706 44.37 -33.96 -37.28
CA VAL A 706 43.89 -34.94 -36.31
C VAL A 706 43.28 -34.16 -35.17
N THR A 707 42.06 -34.55 -34.82
CA THR A 707 41.24 -33.99 -33.75
C THR A 707 40.91 -35.10 -32.78
N LYS A 708 40.59 -34.72 -31.55
CA LYS A 708 40.08 -35.60 -30.51
C LYS A 708 39.04 -34.81 -29.74
N ASP A 709 38.02 -35.51 -29.24
CA ASP A 709 36.94 -34.88 -28.48
C ASP A 709 36.19 -33.81 -29.32
N GLU A 710 35.79 -34.14 -30.57
CA GLU A 710 34.87 -33.31 -31.37
C GLU A 710 33.45 -33.45 -30.77
N LYS A 711 33.09 -32.48 -29.93
CA LYS A 711 31.72 -32.22 -29.47
C LYS A 711 31.19 -31.02 -30.26
N ASP A 712 29.96 -31.12 -30.76
CA ASP A 712 29.20 -30.02 -31.40
C ASP A 712 29.85 -29.40 -32.66
N ILE A 713 30.80 -30.11 -33.27
CA ILE A 713 31.43 -29.71 -34.53
C ILE A 713 30.61 -30.23 -35.72
N ASP A 714 30.03 -29.34 -36.52
CA ASP A 714 29.37 -29.66 -37.80
C ASP A 714 30.42 -29.94 -38.89
N LYS A 715 31.35 -29.01 -39.12
CA LYS A 715 32.26 -29.07 -40.28
C LYS A 715 33.57 -28.33 -40.09
N PHE A 716 34.59 -28.76 -40.82
CA PHE A 716 35.88 -28.08 -40.92
C PHE A 716 36.01 -27.33 -42.24
N ARG A 717 36.51 -26.09 -42.19
CA ARG A 717 36.83 -25.30 -43.38
C ARG A 717 38.34 -25.13 -43.54
N LEU A 718 38.84 -25.47 -44.73
CA LEU A 718 40.26 -25.32 -45.07
C LEU A 718 40.44 -24.17 -46.05
N TYR A 719 41.29 -23.22 -45.69
CA TYR A 719 41.59 -22.04 -46.50
C TYR A 719 43.02 -22.00 -46.99
N ARG A 720 43.27 -21.22 -48.04
CA ARG A 720 44.61 -20.92 -48.55
C ARG A 720 44.79 -19.46 -48.89
N SER A 721 45.96 -18.92 -48.55
CA SER A 721 46.43 -17.59 -48.91
C SER A 721 47.83 -17.64 -49.55
N PHE A 722 48.15 -16.63 -50.36
CA PHE A 722 49.51 -16.40 -50.89
C PHE A 722 50.25 -15.26 -50.15
N ASP A 723 49.53 -14.38 -49.46
CA ASP A 723 50.08 -13.23 -48.73
C ASP A 723 49.97 -13.37 -47.20
N GLY A 724 49.28 -14.42 -46.74
CA GLY A 724 49.03 -14.68 -45.32
C GLY A 724 47.93 -13.82 -44.72
N ILE A 725 47.25 -12.99 -45.53
CA ILE A 725 46.22 -12.03 -45.11
C ILE A 725 44.88 -12.39 -45.78
N ASN A 726 44.88 -12.52 -47.11
CA ASN A 726 43.68 -12.80 -47.89
C ASN A 726 43.55 -14.32 -48.11
N TYR A 727 42.63 -14.94 -47.39
CA TYR A 727 42.37 -16.38 -47.45
C TYR A 727 41.19 -16.70 -48.37
N HIS A 728 41.32 -17.76 -49.17
CA HIS A 728 40.24 -18.30 -49.99
C HIS A 728 39.93 -19.72 -49.54
N LEU A 729 38.64 -20.05 -49.42
CA LEU A 729 38.18 -21.39 -49.08
C LEU A 729 38.61 -22.41 -50.16
N LEU A 730 39.18 -23.53 -49.73
CA LEU A 730 39.58 -24.65 -50.58
C LEU A 730 38.58 -25.80 -50.55
N THR A 731 38.15 -26.16 -49.35
CA THR A 731 37.19 -27.24 -49.12
C THR A 731 36.47 -27.04 -47.78
N THR A 732 35.32 -27.70 -47.68
CA THR A 732 34.59 -27.92 -46.45
C THR A 732 34.49 -29.43 -46.28
N GLU A 733 34.87 -29.94 -45.12
CA GLU A 733 34.77 -31.35 -44.78
C GLU A 733 33.88 -31.48 -43.56
N ASN A 734 32.78 -32.22 -43.67
CA ASN A 734 31.92 -32.49 -42.52
C ASN A 734 32.71 -33.23 -41.43
N SER A 735 32.34 -32.96 -40.19
CA SER A 735 32.81 -33.71 -39.04
C SER A 735 32.58 -35.21 -39.24
N LYS A 736 33.53 -36.01 -38.76
CA LYS A 736 33.45 -37.48 -38.76
C LYS A 736 32.85 -37.99 -37.47
N SER A 737 32.63 -37.12 -36.50
CA SER A 737 31.83 -37.39 -35.32
C SER A 737 30.35 -37.54 -35.72
N GLN A 738 29.66 -38.55 -35.17
CA GLN A 738 28.20 -38.68 -35.27
C GLN A 738 27.59 -38.07 -34.01
N HIS A 739 27.78 -36.75 -33.84
CA HIS A 739 27.33 -35.92 -32.71
C HIS A 739 28.14 -36.00 -31.40
N ASN A 740 29.12 -36.91 -31.25
CA ASN A 740 30.13 -36.84 -30.18
C ASN A 740 31.24 -37.91 -30.35
N ASN A 741 32.52 -37.57 -30.18
CA ASN A 741 33.62 -38.57 -30.12
C ASN A 741 34.56 -38.34 -28.92
N VAL A 742 34.09 -38.63 -27.71
CA VAL A 742 34.94 -38.60 -26.52
C VAL A 742 36.05 -39.67 -26.57
N GLY A 743 37.29 -39.23 -26.42
CA GLY A 743 38.50 -40.03 -26.24
C GLY A 743 39.13 -40.60 -27.53
N GLN A 744 38.50 -40.41 -28.69
CA GLN A 744 38.93 -41.01 -29.95
C GLN A 744 39.55 -39.99 -30.92
N GLU A 745 40.73 -40.30 -31.46
CA GLU A 745 41.35 -39.50 -32.52
C GLU A 745 40.65 -39.72 -33.88
N LEU A 746 40.20 -38.63 -34.51
CA LEU A 746 39.68 -38.61 -35.88
C LEU A 746 40.69 -37.94 -36.81
N THR A 747 40.87 -38.51 -38.01
CA THR A 747 41.88 -38.05 -38.97
C THR A 747 41.25 -37.60 -40.27
N TYR A 748 41.68 -36.45 -40.76
CA TYR A 748 41.21 -35.82 -42.00
C TYR A 748 42.37 -35.55 -42.94
N GLN A 749 42.10 -35.56 -44.24
CA GLN A 749 43.11 -35.42 -45.28
C GLN A 749 42.55 -34.69 -46.50
N PHE A 750 43.28 -33.68 -46.98
CA PHE A 750 42.95 -32.95 -48.19
C PHE A 750 44.20 -32.71 -49.06
N LEU A 751 44.06 -32.87 -50.37
CA LEU A 751 45.13 -32.63 -51.34
C LEU A 751 44.84 -31.36 -52.16
N ASP A 752 45.57 -30.28 -51.87
CA ASP A 752 45.57 -29.11 -52.75
C ASP A 752 46.39 -29.44 -54.00
N THR A 753 45.70 -29.75 -55.10
CA THR A 753 46.28 -30.12 -56.40
C THR A 753 46.78 -28.94 -57.22
N ARG A 754 46.48 -27.69 -56.81
CA ARG A 754 46.85 -26.47 -57.52
C ARG A 754 47.37 -25.40 -56.55
N PRO A 755 48.40 -25.70 -55.75
CA PRO A 755 48.96 -24.73 -54.81
C PRO A 755 49.63 -23.58 -55.59
N ASN A 756 49.67 -22.39 -54.99
CA ASN A 756 50.37 -21.26 -55.58
C ASN A 756 51.86 -21.55 -55.71
N VAL A 757 52.50 -20.99 -56.75
CA VAL A 757 53.96 -21.02 -56.87
C VAL A 757 54.55 -20.02 -55.86
N GLY A 758 55.38 -20.49 -54.94
CA GLY A 758 55.90 -19.69 -53.84
C GLY A 758 55.37 -20.15 -52.49
N VAL A 759 55.35 -19.26 -51.49
CA VAL A 759 54.82 -19.56 -50.16
C VAL A 759 53.30 -19.68 -50.22
N ASN A 760 52.76 -20.76 -49.65
CA ASN A 760 51.33 -20.96 -49.43
C ASN A 760 51.08 -21.02 -47.92
N TYR A 761 50.11 -20.26 -47.46
CA TYR A 761 49.60 -20.30 -46.09
C TYR A 761 48.28 -21.07 -46.11
N TYR A 762 48.13 -22.07 -45.24
CA TYR A 762 46.86 -22.76 -45.06
C TYR A 762 46.36 -22.57 -43.63
N LYS A 763 45.08 -22.24 -43.51
CA LYS A 763 44.38 -21.99 -42.26
C LYS A 763 43.24 -23.00 -42.16
N LEU A 764 43.06 -23.61 -41.00
CA LEU A 764 41.96 -24.51 -40.70
C LEU A 764 41.05 -23.83 -39.69
N SER A 765 39.75 -24.04 -39.82
CA SER A 765 38.77 -23.76 -38.77
C SER A 765 37.84 -24.93 -38.56
N ALA A 766 37.28 -25.00 -37.35
CA ALA A 766 36.11 -25.78 -37.03
C ALA A 766 34.91 -24.84 -37.05
N VAL A 767 33.76 -25.35 -37.50
CA VAL A 767 32.47 -24.68 -37.45
C VAL A 767 31.58 -25.57 -36.61
N GLU A 768 31.05 -25.00 -35.54
CA GLU A 768 30.08 -25.63 -34.65
C GLU A 768 28.67 -25.62 -35.28
N PHE A 769 27.71 -26.33 -34.68
CA PHE A 769 26.33 -26.35 -35.17
C PHE A 769 25.66 -24.96 -35.06
N ASN A 770 25.96 -24.21 -33.99
CA ASN A 770 25.60 -22.79 -33.80
C ASN A 770 26.32 -21.81 -34.78
N LEU A 771 27.00 -22.33 -35.81
CA LEU A 771 27.71 -21.56 -36.83
C LEU A 771 28.93 -20.76 -36.34
N SER A 772 29.30 -20.86 -35.06
CA SER A 772 30.54 -20.29 -34.52
C SER A 772 31.75 -20.88 -35.28
N GLU A 773 32.80 -20.08 -35.51
CA GLU A 773 33.97 -20.50 -36.29
C GLU A 773 35.29 -20.27 -35.53
N GLU A 774 35.83 -21.34 -34.92
CA GLU A 774 37.14 -21.31 -34.27
C GLU A 774 38.28 -21.52 -35.28
N PHE A 775 39.29 -20.65 -35.26
CA PHE A 775 40.43 -20.74 -36.16
C PHE A 775 41.69 -21.31 -35.51
N PHE A 776 42.27 -22.32 -36.16
CA PHE A 776 43.52 -22.94 -35.73
C PHE A 776 44.77 -22.33 -36.37
N ASN A 777 45.92 -22.86 -35.93
CA ASN A 777 47.25 -22.51 -36.41
C ASN A 777 47.39 -22.56 -37.94
N VAL A 778 48.17 -21.64 -38.49
CA VAL A 778 48.47 -21.57 -39.93
C VAL A 778 49.70 -22.41 -40.27
N ILE A 779 49.59 -23.29 -41.27
CA ILE A 779 50.72 -24.03 -41.83
C ILE A 779 51.27 -23.33 -43.08
N ILE A 780 52.59 -23.39 -43.25
CA ILE A 780 53.29 -22.70 -44.35
C ILE A 780 54.02 -23.71 -45.23
N LEU A 781 53.69 -23.75 -46.51
CA LEU A 781 54.34 -24.60 -47.50
C LEU A 781 54.96 -23.76 -48.63
N ASP A 782 56.29 -23.73 -48.68
CA ASP A 782 57.02 -23.06 -49.75
C ASP A 782 57.18 -23.97 -50.99
N ASN A 783 56.38 -23.64 -52.00
CA ASN A 783 56.36 -24.24 -53.33
C ASN A 783 57.21 -23.45 -54.32
N SER A 784 58.13 -22.62 -53.85
CA SER A 784 59.11 -21.91 -54.68
C SER A 784 59.97 -22.90 -55.47
N ILE A 785 60.00 -22.69 -56.79
CA ILE A 785 60.93 -23.37 -57.69
C ILE A 785 62.30 -22.69 -57.54
N LYS A 786 63.29 -23.37 -56.96
CA LYS A 786 64.64 -22.80 -56.76
C LYS A 786 65.36 -22.56 -58.10
N GLY A 787 65.66 -21.28 -58.39
CA GLY A 787 66.48 -20.80 -59.52
C GLY A 787 65.79 -19.71 -60.35
N LYS A 788 66.32 -18.47 -60.36
CA LYS A 788 65.76 -17.37 -61.20
C LYS A 788 65.91 -17.73 -62.68
N LYS A 789 64.77 -17.97 -63.34
CA LYS A 789 64.66 -18.27 -64.78
C LYS A 789 64.61 -17.03 -65.68
N TYR A 790 64.72 -15.84 -65.11
CA TYR A 790 64.64 -14.58 -65.86
C TYR A 790 65.65 -13.55 -65.35
N THR A 791 66.01 -12.60 -66.21
CA THR A 791 66.83 -11.43 -65.89
C THR A 791 66.25 -10.19 -66.57
N VAL A 792 66.12 -9.10 -65.82
CA VAL A 792 65.68 -7.79 -66.35
C VAL A 792 66.87 -6.86 -66.37
N ARG A 793 67.16 -6.23 -67.51
CA ARG A 793 68.25 -5.27 -67.63
C ARG A 793 68.00 -4.14 -68.65
N PRO A 794 68.51 -2.94 -68.38
CA PRO A 794 68.99 -2.48 -67.07
C PRO A 794 67.81 -2.20 -66.11
N THR A 795 68.04 -2.27 -64.80
CA THR A 795 67.03 -1.93 -63.77
C THR A 795 66.92 -0.41 -63.53
N ILE A 796 67.88 0.38 -64.02
CA ILE A 796 67.80 1.84 -64.17
C ILE A 796 67.89 2.14 -65.67
N VAL A 797 66.84 2.72 -66.25
CA VAL A 797 66.65 2.78 -67.70
C VAL A 797 66.29 4.18 -68.19
N ARG A 798 66.78 4.56 -69.37
CA ARG A 798 66.35 5.79 -70.07
C ARG A 798 65.49 5.53 -71.30
N THR A 799 65.73 4.44 -72.02
CA THR A 799 65.08 4.16 -73.32
C THR A 799 64.39 2.82 -73.34
N ASN A 800 65.09 1.69 -73.22
CA ASN A 800 64.50 0.35 -73.32
C ASN A 800 64.92 -0.56 -72.17
N VAL A 801 63.97 -1.34 -71.64
CA VAL A 801 64.22 -2.44 -70.71
C VAL A 801 64.12 -3.75 -71.46
N ILE A 802 65.07 -4.66 -71.23
CA ILE A 802 65.11 -6.00 -71.79
C ILE A 802 64.81 -7.01 -70.69
N VAL A 803 63.94 -7.97 -70.98
CA VAL A 803 63.57 -9.07 -70.10
C VAL A 803 63.97 -10.36 -70.80
N ASP A 804 65.04 -10.99 -70.34
CA ASP A 804 65.46 -12.31 -70.83
C ASP A 804 64.93 -13.39 -69.93
N ILE A 805 64.35 -14.42 -70.53
CA ILE A 805 63.64 -15.49 -69.86
C ILE A 805 64.09 -16.81 -70.46
N ASN A 806 64.58 -17.70 -69.62
CA ASN A 806 65.02 -19.04 -70.01
C ASN A 806 64.01 -20.06 -69.49
N SER A 807 63.69 -21.07 -70.32
CA SER A 807 62.88 -22.24 -69.90
C SER A 807 61.39 -21.98 -69.64
N PHE A 808 60.81 -20.97 -70.29
CA PHE A 808 59.36 -20.79 -70.38
C PHE A 808 58.89 -21.06 -71.81
N ASN A 809 57.70 -21.64 -71.99
CA ASN A 809 57.16 -21.96 -73.32
C ASN A 809 56.49 -20.74 -73.97
N GLN A 810 55.60 -20.08 -73.23
CA GLN A 810 54.89 -18.88 -73.66
C GLN A 810 54.74 -17.93 -72.47
N VAL A 811 55.17 -16.68 -72.60
CA VAL A 811 55.10 -15.68 -71.52
C VAL A 811 54.33 -14.45 -71.97
N ARG A 812 53.39 -14.00 -71.14
CA ARG A 812 52.82 -12.65 -71.22
C ARG A 812 53.58 -11.72 -70.29
N LEU A 813 54.26 -10.73 -70.86
CA LEU A 813 54.92 -9.65 -70.13
C LEU A 813 54.01 -8.43 -70.07
N SER A 814 53.92 -7.79 -68.91
CA SER A 814 53.11 -6.60 -68.69
C SER A 814 53.91 -5.57 -67.88
N LEU A 815 53.85 -4.32 -68.30
CA LEU A 815 54.47 -3.18 -67.64
C LEU A 815 53.38 -2.37 -66.95
N TYR A 816 53.56 -2.09 -65.67
CA TYR A 816 52.64 -1.30 -64.85
C TYR A 816 53.35 -0.08 -64.27
N SER A 817 52.61 1.01 -64.07
CA SER A 817 53.01 2.07 -63.13
C SER A 817 52.83 1.59 -61.68
N LEU A 818 53.42 2.34 -60.73
CA LEU A 818 53.41 1.96 -59.31
C LEU A 818 52.01 1.93 -58.67
N ASP A 819 51.07 2.71 -59.21
CA ASP A 819 49.65 2.73 -58.84
C ASP A 819 48.84 1.57 -59.47
N GLY A 820 49.50 0.62 -60.14
CA GLY A 820 48.87 -0.59 -60.68
C GLY A 820 48.25 -0.45 -62.07
N LYS A 821 48.35 0.72 -62.73
CA LYS A 821 47.81 0.91 -64.08
C LYS A 821 48.67 0.19 -65.14
N LEU A 822 48.03 -0.63 -65.98
CA LEU A 822 48.68 -1.33 -67.09
C LEU A 822 49.09 -0.35 -68.19
N LEU A 823 50.39 -0.28 -68.50
CA LEU A 823 50.97 0.64 -69.49
C LEU A 823 51.28 -0.05 -70.82
N ASN A 824 51.72 -1.31 -70.77
CA ASN A 824 52.04 -2.09 -71.96
C ASN A 824 51.93 -3.59 -71.65
N THR A 825 51.52 -4.40 -72.61
CA THR A 825 51.53 -5.86 -72.49
C THR A 825 51.93 -6.50 -73.82
N THR A 826 52.69 -7.60 -73.75
CA THR A 826 53.10 -8.38 -74.92
C THR A 826 53.13 -9.86 -74.59
N SER A 827 52.72 -10.71 -75.52
CA SER A 827 52.79 -12.17 -75.38
C SER A 827 53.84 -12.72 -76.34
N LEU A 828 54.79 -13.47 -75.79
CA LEU A 828 55.97 -13.96 -76.50
C LEU A 828 56.04 -15.49 -76.37
N GLN A 829 56.45 -16.13 -77.46
CA GLN A 829 56.70 -17.58 -77.53
C GLN A 829 58.20 -17.83 -77.51
N ALA A 830 58.62 -18.95 -76.93
CA ALA A 830 60.02 -19.35 -76.92
C ALA A 830 60.59 -19.51 -78.33
N ASP A 831 61.86 -19.14 -78.49
CA ASP A 831 62.63 -19.54 -79.66
C ASP A 831 62.87 -21.06 -79.68
N GLY A 832 63.38 -21.59 -80.79
CA GLY A 832 63.69 -23.03 -80.93
C GLY A 832 64.73 -23.58 -79.93
N SER A 833 65.28 -22.74 -79.05
CA SER A 833 66.22 -23.08 -77.97
C SER A 833 65.61 -22.90 -76.56
N GLY A 834 64.33 -22.54 -76.44
CA GLY A 834 63.63 -22.40 -75.17
C GLY A 834 63.83 -21.06 -74.45
N ASN A 835 64.32 -20.02 -75.16
CA ASN A 835 64.55 -18.69 -74.60
C ASN A 835 63.56 -17.65 -75.16
N ILE A 836 63.18 -16.69 -74.34
CA ILE A 836 62.30 -15.56 -74.70
C ILE A 836 63.01 -14.27 -74.31
N GLN A 837 63.01 -13.28 -75.22
CA GLN A 837 63.47 -11.93 -74.93
C GLN A 837 62.36 -10.92 -75.22
N GLY A 838 61.90 -10.22 -74.18
CA GLY A 838 60.95 -9.13 -74.28
C GLY A 838 61.62 -7.76 -74.15
N VAL A 839 61.06 -6.76 -74.83
CA VAL A 839 61.58 -5.38 -74.78
C VAL A 839 60.43 -4.40 -74.51
N PHE A 840 60.59 -3.55 -73.50
CA PHE A 840 59.70 -2.42 -73.24
C PHE A 840 60.38 -1.10 -73.57
N ASN A 841 59.74 -0.29 -74.40
CA ASN A 841 60.16 1.08 -74.67
C ASN A 841 59.61 2.02 -73.60
N MET A 842 60.50 2.64 -72.85
CA MET A 842 60.24 3.53 -71.73
C MET A 842 60.37 5.02 -72.11
N SER A 843 60.74 5.35 -73.36
CA SER A 843 61.17 6.70 -73.74
C SER A 843 60.08 7.77 -73.57
N ASN A 844 58.81 7.38 -73.66
CA ASN A 844 57.66 8.27 -73.55
C ASN A 844 56.99 8.21 -72.16
N LEU A 845 57.59 7.51 -71.20
CA LEU A 845 57.08 7.42 -69.83
C LEU A 845 57.80 8.45 -68.94
N PRO A 846 57.10 9.09 -67.99
CA PRO A 846 57.72 9.96 -66.98
C PRO A 846 58.82 9.26 -66.18
N SER A 847 59.71 10.04 -65.57
CA SER A 847 60.68 9.49 -64.61
C SER A 847 59.94 8.95 -63.38
N GLY A 848 60.28 7.75 -62.92
CA GLY A 848 59.54 7.06 -61.86
C GLY A 848 59.83 5.57 -61.74
N LEU A 849 59.20 4.91 -60.76
CA LEU A 849 59.30 3.47 -60.53
C LEU A 849 58.19 2.73 -61.28
N TYR A 850 58.57 1.66 -61.99
CA TYR A 850 57.67 0.81 -62.78
C TYR A 850 57.86 -0.66 -62.41
N LEU A 851 56.80 -1.44 -62.62
CA LEU A 851 56.78 -2.89 -62.35
C LEU A 851 56.65 -3.65 -63.67
N ILE A 852 57.55 -4.60 -63.90
CA ILE A 852 57.43 -5.57 -64.98
C ILE A 852 56.95 -6.88 -64.40
N ASN A 853 55.79 -7.34 -64.84
CA ASN A 853 55.21 -8.64 -64.51
C ASN A 853 55.36 -9.59 -65.70
N GLY A 854 55.76 -10.83 -65.47
CA GLY A 854 55.71 -11.89 -66.46
C GLY A 854 54.92 -13.10 -65.99
N ILE A 855 54.03 -13.61 -66.83
CA ILE A 855 53.20 -14.79 -66.53
C ILE A 855 53.41 -15.83 -67.64
N ASP A 856 53.78 -17.05 -67.26
CA ASP A 856 53.70 -18.21 -68.16
C ASP A 856 52.23 -18.51 -68.44
N THR A 857 51.80 -18.39 -69.69
CA THR A 857 50.40 -18.63 -70.05
C THR A 857 50.04 -20.12 -70.08
N VAL A 858 51.02 -21.02 -69.92
CA VAL A 858 50.81 -22.47 -69.86
C VAL A 858 50.88 -22.97 -68.42
N SER A 859 51.90 -22.59 -67.65
CA SER A 859 52.07 -23.06 -66.25
C SER A 859 51.48 -22.13 -65.19
N GLY A 860 51.09 -20.91 -65.54
CA GLY A 860 50.62 -19.91 -64.59
C GLY A 860 51.73 -19.26 -63.74
N GLN A 861 52.99 -19.70 -63.88
CA GLN A 861 54.13 -19.17 -63.11
C GLN A 861 54.31 -17.67 -63.36
N ARG A 862 54.40 -16.88 -62.28
CA ARG A 862 54.56 -15.42 -62.35
C ARG A 862 55.93 -14.96 -61.86
N PHE A 863 56.37 -13.81 -62.35
CA PHE A 863 57.45 -13.03 -61.76
C PHE A 863 57.16 -11.54 -61.81
N THR A 864 57.78 -10.77 -60.93
CA THR A 864 57.69 -9.31 -60.93
C THR A 864 59.05 -8.72 -60.61
N GLU A 865 59.47 -7.70 -61.38
CA GLU A 865 60.73 -7.00 -61.18
C GLU A 865 60.53 -5.48 -61.26
N LYS A 866 61.25 -4.75 -60.42
CA LYS A 866 61.20 -3.28 -60.33
C LYS A 866 62.19 -2.64 -61.29
N VAL A 867 61.77 -1.58 -61.98
CA VAL A 867 62.63 -0.80 -62.87
C VAL A 867 62.41 0.70 -62.66
N ILE A 868 63.50 1.45 -62.60
CA ILE A 868 63.49 2.90 -62.40
C ILE A 868 63.74 3.59 -63.75
N LYS A 869 62.81 4.44 -64.19
CA LYS A 869 62.97 5.31 -65.35
C LYS A 869 63.59 6.64 -64.90
N GLU A 870 64.74 6.98 -65.49
CA GLU A 870 65.36 8.31 -65.37
C GLU A 870 64.80 9.30 -66.38
#